data_AF-A0A5J5VR65-F1
#
_entry.id   AF-A0A5J5VR65-F1
#
_cell.length_a   1.000
_cell.length_b   1.000
_cell.length_c   1.000
_cell.angle_alpha   90.00
_cell.angle_beta   90.00
_cell.angle_gamma   90.00
#
_symmetry.space_group_name_H-M   'P 1'
#
loop_
_entity.id
_entity.type
_entity.pdbx_description
1 polymer ?
#
loop_
_entity_poly.entity_id
_entity_poly.type
_entity_poly.pdbx_seq_one_letter_code
_entity_poly.pdbx_strand_id
1 'polypeptide(L)'
;MTTLRQRPVPTRGRGANPRSQPPPPPMQQVYNIIPVHDLIADHPSLRYPEVRAVASALLRPVLNLPKPPFVTLAPNMDLMDWLGVSFGFQNDNVRNQRENLVLHLANSQMRLQPPPANPDEVDRGVLQSFRKKLLHNYTSWCSFLRVKPLVHLPSRRGNSYNPTRELLYVSLYLLIWGEAANLRFCPELLSYIYHHMAMELTKFLDQHIDDFTGRPFVPSISGDCAFLKSIVMPFYRTIKTEVENSRDGTAPHSAWRNYDDINEYFWSRRCFKTLKWPINYGCNFFDTAPKTERVGKTGFVEQRSFWNVFRSFDRLWILLILFLQASIIVAWTGKKFPWDALKERDVQVDLLTVFITWAGLRFWQSVLDAGTQYSLVSKERVWLGIRMVLKSMAALTWIVVFAVFYQRIWSQKNADRGWSSEANRRIVTFLEAVFVYLIPEMLSILFFVIPWVRNWIEGLDWMVVSWLTWWFHTRTFVGRGLREGLVDNIRYTLFWIVVLLWKFSFSYFLQIKPLVGPTKVLLNLPNISYNWHQFFGNSNRVAVMLLWTPVVLIYFVDLQIWYLVFSSFVGATNGLFSHLGEIRNMEQLRLRFQFFASAMQFNLMPEDQLLSPKATLVKKFRDAIHRLKLRYGLGQPFKKIESSQVEATRFALIWNEIIITLREEDLISDGEVELMELPPNCWNIRVIRWPCFLLCNEFLLALSQAKELADAPDFWLWVKICKNEYGRCAVIEAYDSIKHVLLTLIRYGTEEYNIVLILFKKIDFSVQNGQLTASYKMAVLQKIHGKLVSLIDLLVKQKNDLSQTVNLLQALYELCVREFPKMQKPTYELMEEGLAPKNVAADEGLLFENAINIPDAEDADFYKQLRRLQTILTSKDSMHNVPLNLEARRRIAFFSNSLFMNMPHAPNVEKMMAFSVLTPYYDEDVLYKKGMLQDENEDGISTLFYLQKIYEDEWRNFIERMRREGMDDDEDDIWREKLRDLRLWASYRGQTLSRTVRGMMYYYRALKMLSFLDSASEMDIRMGTQEIATHHSLNNRNRDAIKLPAAKKFNRAVSGVSLLFKGHEYGFALMKFTYVVTCQLYGRQKAKGESHAEEILFLMKNNEALRVAYVDEVELGRNEVEYYSVLVKYDQQLQREVEIYRIRLPGPLKLGEGKPENQNHAIIFTRGDAIQTIDMNQDNYFEEALKMRNLLEEFKTNYGIRKPTILGVRENVFTGSVSSLARFMSAQETSFVTLGQRVLANPLKASTAL
;
A
#
# COMPACT_ATOMS: atom_id res chain seq x y z
N MET A 1 -57.61 59.60 -20.70
CA MET A 1 -58.12 58.22 -20.60
C MET A 1 -56.93 57.27 -20.50
N THR A 2 -56.57 56.56 -19.42
CA THR A 2 -56.53 56.76 -17.94
C THR A 2 -56.04 55.38 -17.46
N THR A 3 -54.95 55.19 -16.71
CA THR A 3 -54.56 55.90 -15.50
C THR A 3 -53.04 55.98 -15.28
N LEU A 4 -52.56 57.24 -15.36
CA LEU A 4 -51.56 57.89 -14.52
C LEU A 4 -50.09 57.42 -14.55
N ARG A 5 -49.41 57.96 -15.58
CA ARG A 5 -48.12 58.66 -15.44
C ARG A 5 -48.01 59.45 -14.13
N GLN A 6 -46.86 59.35 -13.47
CA GLN A 6 -46.24 60.52 -12.85
C GLN A 6 -44.79 60.67 -13.32
N ARG A 7 -44.58 61.77 -14.06
CA ARG A 7 -43.29 62.41 -14.33
C ARG A 7 -43.02 63.42 -13.20
N PRO A 8 -41.78 63.94 -13.12
CA PRO A 8 -41.06 64.18 -11.87
C PRO A 8 -41.35 65.56 -11.27
N VAL A 9 -41.05 65.69 -9.98
CA VAL A 9 -40.80 66.98 -9.33
C VAL A 9 -39.33 67.04 -8.91
N PRO A 10 -38.60 68.12 -9.26
CA PRO A 10 -37.18 68.27 -8.96
C PRO A 10 -36.94 69.00 -7.62
N THR A 11 -35.80 68.65 -7.02
CA THR A 11 -34.86 69.49 -6.23
C THR A 11 -35.38 70.36 -5.07
N ARG A 12 -34.86 70.09 -3.87
CA ARG A 12 -33.72 70.85 -3.26
C ARG A 12 -33.31 70.31 -1.89
N GLY A 13 -32.00 70.23 -1.66
CA GLY A 13 -31.42 70.12 -0.32
C GLY A 13 -30.02 69.51 -0.32
N ARG A 14 -28.99 70.34 -0.51
CA ARG A 14 -27.57 69.99 -0.31
C ARG A 14 -27.36 69.41 1.09
N GLY A 15 -26.68 68.27 1.18
CA GLY A 15 -26.15 67.71 2.43
C GLY A 15 -24.95 66.79 2.14
N ALA A 16 -23.82 67.14 2.74
CA ALA A 16 -22.53 66.46 2.89
C ALA A 16 -22.33 65.03 2.31
N ASN A 17 -21.15 64.85 1.68
CA ASN A 17 -20.52 63.56 1.35
C ASN A 17 -20.75 62.47 2.42
N PRO A 18 -21.32 61.30 2.07
CA PRO A 18 -21.15 60.12 2.90
C PRO A 18 -19.72 59.62 2.69
N ARG A 19 -18.94 59.64 3.77
CA ARG A 19 -17.63 58.99 3.86
C ARG A 19 -17.74 57.60 3.24
N SER A 20 -16.89 57.35 2.24
CA SER A 20 -16.62 56.01 1.71
C SER A 20 -16.41 55.06 2.88
N GLN A 21 -17.29 54.06 3.02
CA GLN A 21 -16.98 52.91 3.85
C GLN A 21 -15.62 52.38 3.38
N PRO A 22 -14.67 52.12 4.30
CA PRO A 22 -13.44 51.45 3.91
C PRO A 22 -13.82 50.14 3.23
N PRO A 23 -13.13 49.76 2.14
CA PRO A 23 -13.38 48.46 1.52
C PRO A 23 -13.25 47.38 2.60
N PRO A 24 -14.12 46.36 2.60
CA PRO A 24 -13.97 45.24 3.51
C PRO A 24 -12.53 44.72 3.39
N PRO A 25 -11.87 44.36 4.51
CA PRO A 25 -10.53 43.79 4.45
C PRO A 25 -10.53 42.61 3.46
N PRO A 26 -9.48 42.44 2.64
CA PRO A 26 -9.43 41.38 1.65
C PRO A 26 -9.66 40.03 2.36
N MET A 27 -10.70 39.30 1.94
CA MET A 27 -10.94 37.95 2.47
C MET A 27 -9.69 37.11 2.24
N GLN A 28 -9.18 36.51 3.32
CA GLN A 28 -8.09 35.55 3.29
C GLN A 28 -8.43 34.44 2.29
N GLN A 29 -7.64 34.30 1.22
CA GLN A 29 -7.93 33.35 0.16
C GLN A 29 -7.84 31.91 0.68
N VAL A 30 -8.88 31.10 0.41
CA VAL A 30 -8.93 29.68 0.78
C VAL A 30 -7.90 28.90 -0.04
N TYR A 31 -7.14 28.03 0.63
CA TYR A 31 -6.12 27.15 0.05
C TYR A 31 -6.31 25.70 0.51
N ASN A 32 -5.71 24.71 -0.17
CA ASN A 32 -5.85 23.30 0.19
C ASN A 32 -4.87 22.85 1.28
N ILE A 33 -3.56 22.97 0.99
CA ILE A 33 -2.44 22.57 1.85
C ILE A 33 -1.51 23.76 2.07
N ILE A 34 -1.16 24.49 1.00
CA ILE A 34 -0.22 25.61 1.07
C ILE A 34 -0.82 26.88 0.46
N PRO A 35 -0.71 28.05 1.13
CA PRO A 35 -1.18 29.32 0.59
C PRO A 35 -0.18 29.89 -0.43
N VAL A 36 -0.18 29.35 -1.66
CA VAL A 36 0.79 29.75 -2.71
C VAL A 36 0.67 31.22 -3.13
N HIS A 37 -0.52 31.82 -2.98
CA HIS A 37 -0.82 33.18 -3.42
C HIS A 37 -0.34 34.27 -2.44
N ASP A 38 -0.04 33.90 -1.19
CA ASP A 38 0.41 34.82 -0.15
C ASP A 38 1.69 34.29 0.52
N LEU A 39 2.84 34.64 -0.06
CA LEU A 39 4.15 34.27 0.46
C LEU A 39 4.50 34.94 1.80
N ILE A 40 3.68 35.91 2.24
CA ILE A 40 3.87 36.67 3.49
C ILE A 40 2.98 36.10 4.61
N ALA A 41 2.03 35.21 4.29
CA ALA A 41 1.18 34.56 5.28
C ALA A 41 2.00 33.76 6.31
N ASP A 42 1.68 33.88 7.59
CA ASP A 42 2.28 33.06 8.66
C ASP A 42 1.69 31.63 8.64
N HIS A 43 2.15 30.85 7.66
CA HIS A 43 1.78 29.44 7.51
C HIS A 43 3.01 28.54 7.72
N PRO A 44 2.92 27.44 8.51
CA PRO A 44 4.06 26.56 8.80
C PRO A 44 4.79 26.05 7.55
N SER A 45 4.07 25.79 6.46
CA SER A 45 4.65 25.32 5.19
C SER A 45 5.47 26.36 4.43
N LEU A 46 5.27 27.66 4.67
CA LEU A 46 6.04 28.74 4.03
C LEU A 46 7.37 29.01 4.74
N ARG A 47 7.58 28.46 5.95
CA ARG A 47 8.87 28.54 6.66
C ARG A 47 9.98 27.76 5.93
N TYR A 48 9.61 26.83 5.05
CA TYR A 48 10.57 26.03 4.29
C TYR A 48 11.07 26.79 3.05
N PRO A 49 12.40 26.89 2.86
CA PRO A 49 12.98 27.62 1.74
C PRO A 49 12.64 26.99 0.39
N GLU A 50 12.49 25.66 0.30
CA GLU A 50 12.17 24.97 -0.96
C GLU A 50 10.79 25.34 -1.50
N VAL A 51 9.80 25.52 -0.63
CA VAL A 51 8.45 25.92 -1.01
C VAL A 51 8.47 27.37 -1.53
N ARG A 52 9.18 28.26 -0.82
CA ARG A 52 9.36 29.67 -1.22
C ARG A 52 10.15 29.78 -2.52
N ALA A 53 11.18 28.95 -2.70
CA ALA A 53 12.01 28.91 -3.90
C ALA A 53 11.16 28.62 -5.15
N VAL A 54 10.33 27.57 -5.10
CA VAL A 54 9.47 27.21 -6.25
C VAL A 54 8.40 28.25 -6.50
N ALA A 55 7.74 28.75 -5.46
CA ALA A 55 6.71 29.77 -5.61
C ALA A 55 7.29 31.08 -6.20
N SER A 56 8.49 31.49 -5.76
CA SER A 56 9.19 32.64 -6.33
C SER A 56 9.62 32.40 -7.79
N ALA A 57 10.00 31.18 -8.15
CA ALA A 57 10.38 30.80 -9.52
C ALA A 57 9.19 30.86 -10.50
N LEU A 58 7.95 30.71 -10.02
CA LEU A 58 6.74 30.89 -10.83
C LEU A 58 6.37 32.37 -11.04
N LEU A 59 6.72 33.25 -10.09
CA LEU A 59 6.41 34.69 -10.14
C LEU A 59 7.41 35.49 -10.99
N ARG A 60 8.72 35.27 -10.81
CA ARG A 60 9.80 36.02 -11.50
C ARG A 60 9.67 36.11 -13.04
N PRO A 61 9.22 35.09 -13.78
CA PRO A 61 9.29 35.10 -15.25
C PRO A 61 8.24 35.92 -16.00
N VAL A 62 7.12 36.29 -15.36
CA VAL A 62 5.97 36.91 -16.05
C VAL A 62 6.31 38.28 -16.65
N LEU A 63 7.26 38.99 -16.05
CA LEU A 63 7.73 40.30 -16.51
C LEU A 63 8.32 40.28 -17.93
N ASN A 64 8.80 39.13 -18.41
CA ASN A 64 9.47 38.97 -19.70
C ASN A 64 8.66 38.18 -20.75
N LEU A 65 7.41 37.81 -20.46
CA LEU A 65 6.56 37.05 -21.39
C LEU A 65 5.73 37.97 -22.30
N PRO A 66 5.43 37.55 -23.55
CA PRO A 66 4.57 38.32 -24.44
C PRO A 66 3.16 38.44 -23.84
N LYS A 67 2.56 39.63 -23.97
CA LYS A 67 1.22 39.91 -23.43
C LYS A 67 0.17 39.25 -24.34
N PRO A 68 -0.73 38.40 -23.81
CA PRO A 68 -1.88 37.93 -24.57
C PRO A 68 -2.74 39.12 -25.04
N PRO A 69 -3.24 39.07 -26.27
CA PRO A 69 -4.05 40.15 -26.81
C PRO A 69 -5.39 40.24 -26.05
N PHE A 70 -5.87 41.47 -25.82
CA PHE A 70 -7.17 41.78 -25.22
C PHE A 70 -7.36 41.47 -23.72
N VAL A 71 -6.28 41.25 -22.94
CA VAL A 71 -6.37 41.00 -21.49
C VAL A 71 -5.45 41.92 -20.67
N THR A 72 -5.98 42.53 -19.61
CA THR A 72 -5.21 43.30 -18.63
C THR A 72 -4.54 42.36 -17.62
N LEU A 73 -3.22 42.21 -17.67
CA LEU A 73 -2.48 41.45 -16.65
C LEU A 73 -2.53 42.17 -15.29
N ALA A 74 -2.92 41.45 -14.25
CA ALA A 74 -2.79 41.90 -12.87
C ALA A 74 -1.30 41.87 -12.44
N PRO A 75 -0.85 42.78 -11.56
CA PRO A 75 0.56 42.87 -11.15
C PRO A 75 1.08 41.67 -10.34
N ASN A 76 0.20 40.83 -9.80
CA ASN A 76 0.50 39.62 -9.02
C ASN A 76 0.34 38.30 -9.80
N MET A 77 0.17 38.38 -11.12
CA MET A 77 -0.06 37.24 -12.00
C MET A 77 1.20 36.37 -12.12
N ASP A 78 1.05 35.05 -11.99
CA ASP A 78 2.16 34.11 -12.16
C ASP A 78 2.16 33.42 -13.54
N LEU A 79 3.17 32.58 -13.77
CA LEU A 79 3.35 31.84 -15.02
C LEU A 79 2.15 30.92 -15.35
N MET A 80 1.50 30.35 -14.34
CA MET A 80 0.34 29.49 -14.51
C MET A 80 -0.90 30.31 -14.90
N ASP A 81 -1.08 31.48 -14.27
CA ASP A 81 -2.14 32.43 -14.64
C ASP A 81 -1.98 32.87 -16.10
N TRP A 82 -0.74 33.17 -16.52
CA TRP A 82 -0.44 33.59 -17.90
C TRP A 82 -0.82 32.50 -18.91
N LEU A 83 -0.49 31.23 -18.64
CA LEU A 83 -0.92 30.10 -19.47
C LEU A 83 -2.44 29.93 -19.45
N GLY A 84 -3.06 30.10 -18.29
CA GLY A 84 -4.50 30.02 -18.10
C GLY A 84 -5.25 30.98 -19.01
N VAL A 85 -4.85 32.24 -19.00
CA VAL A 85 -5.44 33.29 -19.85
C VAL A 85 -5.09 33.09 -21.33
N SER A 86 -3.86 32.68 -21.65
CA SER A 86 -3.42 32.56 -23.04
C SER A 86 -4.11 31.42 -23.81
N PHE A 87 -4.43 30.31 -23.14
CA PHE A 87 -5.04 29.12 -23.76
C PHE A 87 -6.48 28.85 -23.30
N GLY A 88 -7.04 29.70 -22.43
CA GLY A 88 -8.42 29.60 -21.97
C GLY A 88 -8.70 28.44 -21.02
N PHE A 89 -7.79 28.17 -20.07
CA PHE A 89 -8.03 27.22 -18.97
C PHE A 89 -8.86 27.86 -17.84
N GLN A 90 -9.53 27.02 -17.05
CA GLN A 90 -10.34 27.44 -15.92
C GLN A 90 -9.49 27.95 -14.75
N ASN A 91 -9.90 29.05 -14.11
CA ASN A 91 -9.14 29.67 -13.03
C ASN A 91 -8.87 28.72 -11.84
N ASP A 92 -9.87 27.94 -11.43
CA ASP A 92 -9.70 26.98 -10.33
C ASP A 92 -8.85 25.76 -10.72
N ASN A 93 -8.82 25.38 -12.00
CA ASN A 93 -7.85 24.38 -12.49
C ASN A 93 -6.42 24.92 -12.41
N VAL A 94 -6.21 26.18 -12.80
CA VAL A 94 -4.93 26.87 -12.69
C VAL A 94 -4.45 26.92 -11.23
N ARG A 95 -5.32 27.32 -10.29
CA ARG A 95 -5.01 27.33 -8.84
C ARG A 95 -4.69 25.94 -8.31
N ASN A 96 -5.49 24.93 -8.67
CA ASN A 96 -5.30 23.54 -8.25
C ASN A 96 -3.96 22.96 -8.75
N GLN A 97 -3.64 23.12 -10.04
CA GLN A 97 -2.41 22.59 -10.63
C GLN A 97 -1.16 23.38 -10.20
N ARG A 98 -1.30 24.66 -9.87
CA ARG A 98 -0.21 25.47 -9.30
C ARG A 98 0.26 24.91 -7.98
N GLU A 99 -0.65 24.68 -7.04
CA GLU A 99 -0.33 24.08 -5.76
C GLU A 99 0.29 22.68 -5.93
N ASN A 100 -0.25 21.88 -6.86
CA ASN A 100 0.28 20.56 -7.19
C ASN A 100 1.73 20.63 -7.68
N LEU A 101 2.04 21.53 -8.62
CA LEU A 101 3.38 21.73 -9.15
C LEU A 101 4.38 22.19 -8.06
N VAL A 102 3.96 23.15 -7.23
CA VAL A 102 4.79 23.65 -6.12
C VAL A 102 5.15 22.51 -5.16
N LEU A 103 4.17 21.72 -4.74
CA LEU A 103 4.39 20.59 -3.84
C LEU A 103 5.29 19.52 -4.45
N HIS A 104 5.14 19.19 -5.73
CA HIS A 104 5.99 18.20 -6.40
C HIS A 104 7.45 18.64 -6.46
N LEU A 105 7.71 19.88 -6.89
CA LEU A 105 9.07 20.40 -7.01
C LEU A 105 9.71 20.60 -5.64
N ALA A 106 8.98 21.16 -4.67
CA ALA A 106 9.48 21.35 -3.31
C ALA A 106 9.80 20.00 -2.64
N ASN A 107 8.90 19.02 -2.71
CA ASN A 107 9.14 17.68 -2.19
C ASN A 107 10.32 16.99 -2.90
N SER A 108 10.50 17.20 -4.20
CA SER A 108 11.64 16.64 -4.93
C SER A 108 12.96 17.33 -4.57
N GLN A 109 12.95 18.62 -4.27
CA GLN A 109 14.13 19.37 -3.83
C GLN A 109 14.56 18.97 -2.42
N MET A 110 13.61 18.81 -1.49
CA MET A 110 13.87 18.29 -0.13
C MET A 110 14.57 16.92 -0.12
N ARG A 111 14.42 16.14 -1.20
CA ARG A 111 15.03 14.80 -1.35
C ARG A 111 16.45 14.80 -1.91
N LEU A 112 16.98 15.94 -2.36
CA LEU A 112 18.31 16.00 -2.95
C LEU A 112 19.40 15.65 -1.94
N GLN A 113 20.41 14.91 -2.42
CA GLN A 113 21.62 14.62 -1.67
C GLN A 113 22.84 14.73 -2.58
N PRO A 114 23.79 15.65 -2.31
CA PRO A 114 23.76 16.66 -1.22
C PRO A 114 22.62 17.69 -1.39
N PRO A 115 22.25 18.43 -0.31
CA PRO A 115 21.30 19.54 -0.40
C PRO A 115 21.73 20.59 -1.44
N PRO A 116 20.79 21.38 -2.00
CA PRO A 116 21.11 22.40 -2.99
C PRO A 116 22.05 23.46 -2.40
N ALA A 117 22.95 23.99 -3.23
CA ALA A 117 23.91 25.02 -2.81
C ALA A 117 23.24 26.34 -2.39
N ASN A 118 22.08 26.65 -2.97
CA ASN A 118 21.21 27.74 -2.57
C ASN A 118 19.78 27.20 -2.35
N PRO A 119 19.27 27.16 -1.12
CA PRO A 119 17.95 26.59 -0.83
C PRO A 119 16.79 27.47 -1.31
N ASP A 120 17.02 28.77 -1.53
CA ASP A 120 16.02 29.74 -2.00
C ASP A 120 15.84 29.75 -3.54
N GLU A 121 16.58 28.90 -4.27
CA GLU A 121 16.42 28.70 -5.70
C GLU A 121 16.09 27.26 -6.06
N VAL A 122 15.35 27.05 -7.15
CA VAL A 122 14.99 25.72 -7.63
C VAL A 122 16.18 25.07 -8.34
N ASP A 123 16.57 23.88 -7.88
CA ASP A 123 17.66 23.13 -8.50
C ASP A 123 17.30 22.69 -9.94
N ARG A 124 18.25 22.88 -10.86
CA ARG A 124 18.06 22.58 -12.29
C ARG A 124 17.85 21.08 -12.55
N GLY A 125 18.54 20.23 -11.79
CA GLY A 125 18.43 18.78 -11.89
C GLY A 125 17.04 18.29 -11.49
N VAL A 126 16.43 18.92 -10.48
CA VAL A 126 15.05 18.59 -10.04
C VAL A 126 14.04 18.87 -11.14
N LEU A 127 14.06 20.09 -11.71
CA LEU A 127 13.13 20.46 -12.78
C LEU A 127 13.31 19.58 -14.02
N GLN A 128 14.56 19.31 -14.42
CA GLN A 128 14.86 18.47 -15.57
C GLN A 128 14.39 17.03 -15.37
N SER A 129 14.60 16.48 -14.17
CA SER A 129 14.15 15.12 -13.80
C SER A 129 12.62 15.03 -13.80
N PHE A 130 11.95 16.02 -13.19
CA PHE A 130 10.50 16.09 -13.13
C PHE A 130 9.88 16.15 -14.53
N ARG A 131 10.38 17.03 -15.40
CA ARG A 131 9.92 17.13 -16.80
C ARG A 131 10.11 15.82 -17.57
N LYS A 132 11.30 15.19 -17.46
CA LYS A 132 11.57 13.92 -18.13
C LYS A 132 10.63 12.81 -17.66
N LYS A 133 10.29 12.78 -16.36
CA LYS A 133 9.32 11.82 -15.79
C LYS A 133 7.91 12.11 -16.29
N LEU A 134 7.44 13.35 -16.19
CA LEU A 134 6.09 13.77 -16.57
C LEU A 134 5.81 13.58 -18.07
N LEU A 135 6.76 13.98 -18.91
CA LEU A 135 6.61 13.94 -20.38
C LEU A 135 7.15 12.64 -21.00
N HIS A 136 7.48 11.62 -20.21
CA HIS A 136 8.06 10.37 -20.70
C HIS A 136 7.16 9.74 -21.78
N ASN A 137 5.86 9.58 -21.47
CA ASN A 137 4.89 8.98 -22.38
C ASN A 137 4.76 9.78 -23.69
N TYR A 138 4.73 11.12 -23.60
CA TYR A 138 4.72 11.99 -24.78
C TYR A 138 5.98 11.81 -25.65
N THR A 139 7.17 11.74 -25.04
CA THR A 139 8.42 11.54 -25.79
C THR A 139 8.47 10.15 -26.46
N SER A 140 7.99 9.11 -25.77
CA SER A 140 7.88 7.75 -26.30
C SER A 140 6.86 7.69 -27.45
N TRP A 141 5.71 8.35 -27.32
CA TRP A 141 4.69 8.47 -28.37
C TRP A 141 5.22 9.20 -29.61
N CYS A 142 5.95 10.30 -29.43
CA CYS A 142 6.61 11.01 -30.53
C CYS A 142 7.63 10.12 -31.26
N SER A 143 8.47 9.39 -30.51
CA SER A 143 9.43 8.42 -31.09
C SER A 143 8.71 7.35 -31.91
N PHE A 144 7.62 6.79 -31.36
CA PHE A 144 6.82 5.77 -32.02
C PHE A 144 6.25 6.23 -33.36
N LEU A 145 5.64 7.41 -33.39
CA LEU A 145 5.12 8.02 -34.61
C LEU A 145 6.23 8.59 -35.51
N ARG A 146 7.50 8.56 -35.08
CA ARG A 146 8.66 9.16 -35.74
C ARG A 146 8.50 10.67 -35.99
N VAL A 147 7.87 11.37 -35.05
CA VAL A 147 7.67 12.82 -35.06
C VAL A 147 8.65 13.45 -34.07
N LYS A 148 9.20 14.63 -34.40
CA LYS A 148 10.11 15.33 -33.47
C LYS A 148 9.30 15.89 -32.30
N PRO A 149 9.72 15.68 -31.04
CA PRO A 149 9.07 16.32 -29.90
C PRO A 149 9.27 17.83 -29.97
N LEU A 150 8.23 18.59 -29.66
CA LEU A 150 8.22 20.06 -29.81
C LEU A 150 8.74 20.81 -28.58
N VAL A 151 9.25 20.09 -27.58
CA VAL A 151 9.91 20.65 -26.39
C VAL A 151 11.28 21.20 -26.80
N HIS A 152 11.31 22.41 -27.34
CA HIS A 152 12.55 23.08 -27.74
C HIS A 152 13.21 23.71 -26.52
N LEU A 153 14.31 23.10 -26.09
CA LEU A 153 15.24 23.70 -25.15
C LEU A 153 16.52 24.04 -25.92
N PRO A 154 16.97 25.31 -25.94
CA PRO A 154 18.22 25.67 -26.57
C PRO A 154 19.37 24.97 -25.83
N SER A 155 19.90 23.89 -26.41
CA SER A 155 20.96 23.08 -25.80
C SER A 155 22.27 23.10 -26.60
N ARG A 156 22.48 24.08 -27.49
CA ARG A 156 23.71 24.19 -28.27
C ARG A 156 24.53 25.41 -27.86
N ARG A 157 25.69 25.12 -27.24
CA ARG A 157 26.89 25.95 -27.06
C ARG A 157 26.65 27.46 -27.19
N GLY A 158 26.43 28.14 -26.06
CA GLY A 158 26.61 29.60 -25.96
C GLY A 158 25.49 30.39 -25.28
N ASN A 159 24.24 29.92 -25.28
CA ASN A 159 23.13 30.65 -24.67
C ASN A 159 22.72 30.09 -23.30
N SER A 160 22.49 31.02 -22.37
CA SER A 160 21.98 30.80 -21.01
C SER A 160 20.75 29.87 -21.01
N TYR A 161 20.80 28.82 -20.20
CA TYR A 161 19.67 27.92 -19.95
C TYR A 161 18.48 28.70 -19.38
N ASN A 162 17.31 28.60 -20.03
CA ASN A 162 16.10 29.32 -19.61
C ASN A 162 15.13 28.39 -18.84
N PRO A 163 15.16 28.37 -17.49
CA PRO A 163 14.28 27.52 -16.66
C PRO A 163 12.79 27.85 -16.86
N THR A 164 12.46 29.07 -17.30
CA THR A 164 11.09 29.50 -17.58
C THR A 164 10.43 28.66 -18.68
N ARG A 165 11.16 28.33 -19.77
CA ARG A 165 10.59 27.50 -20.84
C ARG A 165 10.30 26.09 -20.36
N GLU A 166 11.16 25.52 -19.52
CA GLU A 166 10.91 24.19 -18.93
C GLU A 166 9.68 24.20 -18.02
N LEU A 167 9.53 25.20 -17.16
CA LEU A 167 8.36 25.37 -16.30
C LEU A 167 7.08 25.52 -17.13
N LEU A 168 7.10 26.30 -18.22
CA LEU A 168 5.94 26.47 -19.11
C LEU A 168 5.47 25.15 -19.74
N TYR A 169 6.39 24.32 -20.24
CA TYR A 169 6.02 23.02 -20.83
C TYR A 169 5.41 22.07 -19.80
N VAL A 170 6.00 22.00 -18.60
CA VAL A 170 5.50 21.19 -17.49
C VAL A 170 4.10 21.67 -17.05
N SER A 171 3.97 22.98 -16.88
CA SER A 171 2.73 23.65 -16.48
C SER A 171 1.60 23.41 -17.48
N LEU A 172 1.90 23.55 -18.78
CA LEU A 172 0.93 23.31 -19.85
C LEU A 172 0.38 21.87 -19.81
N TYR A 173 1.24 20.88 -19.60
CA TYR A 173 0.79 19.48 -19.49
C TYR A 173 -0.14 19.27 -18.28
N LEU A 174 0.21 19.83 -17.12
CA LEU A 174 -0.63 19.72 -15.91
C LEU A 174 -1.99 20.40 -16.07
N LEU A 175 -2.05 21.54 -16.74
CA LEU A 175 -3.31 22.24 -17.04
C LEU A 175 -4.21 21.42 -17.98
N ILE A 176 -3.63 20.85 -19.05
CA ILE A 176 -4.33 19.93 -19.96
C ILE A 176 -4.87 18.72 -19.19
N TRP A 177 -4.03 18.10 -18.37
CA TRP A 177 -4.43 16.95 -17.53
C TRP A 177 -5.55 17.32 -16.55
N GLY A 178 -5.48 18.51 -15.94
CA GLY A 178 -6.46 19.01 -14.97
C GLY A 178 -7.87 19.18 -15.53
N GLU A 179 -8.01 19.54 -16.81
CA GLU A 179 -9.31 19.73 -17.48
C GLU A 179 -9.73 18.59 -18.43
N ALA A 180 -8.88 17.57 -18.61
CA ALA A 180 -9.16 16.45 -19.51
C ALA A 180 -10.42 15.61 -19.16
N ALA A 181 -10.84 15.59 -17.89
CA ALA A 181 -11.98 14.80 -17.41
C ALA A 181 -11.92 13.32 -17.89
N ASN A 182 -12.97 12.80 -18.52
CA ASN A 182 -13.01 11.42 -19.05
C ASN A 182 -11.94 11.14 -20.12
N LEU A 183 -11.34 12.15 -20.75
CA LEU A 183 -10.28 11.94 -21.74
C LEU A 183 -8.97 11.40 -21.12
N ARG A 184 -8.85 11.37 -19.79
CA ARG A 184 -7.70 10.75 -19.08
C ARG A 184 -7.57 9.25 -19.34
N PHE A 185 -8.65 8.58 -19.73
CA PHE A 185 -8.60 7.19 -20.19
C PHE A 185 -7.96 7.03 -21.58
N CYS A 186 -7.66 8.12 -22.29
CA CYS A 186 -7.00 8.12 -23.60
C CYS A 186 -5.65 8.89 -23.55
N PRO A 187 -4.57 8.33 -22.98
CA PRO A 187 -3.31 9.05 -22.79
C PRO A 187 -2.60 9.50 -24.08
N GLU A 188 -2.79 8.80 -25.19
CA GLU A 188 -2.20 9.14 -26.50
C GLU A 188 -2.98 10.28 -27.17
N LEU A 189 -4.29 10.38 -26.93
CA LEU A 189 -5.08 11.57 -27.25
C LEU A 189 -4.53 12.80 -26.49
N LEU A 190 -4.22 12.65 -25.20
CA LEU A 190 -3.61 13.75 -24.43
C LEU A 190 -2.22 14.13 -24.96
N SER A 191 -1.43 13.14 -25.39
CA SER A 191 -0.13 13.38 -26.03
C SER A 191 -0.28 14.15 -27.35
N TYR A 192 -1.32 13.87 -28.12
CA TYR A 192 -1.67 14.61 -29.34
C TYR A 192 -2.07 16.06 -29.05
N ILE A 193 -2.96 16.28 -28.07
CA ILE A 193 -3.37 17.63 -27.64
C ILE A 193 -2.15 18.43 -27.17
N TYR A 194 -1.33 17.83 -26.30
CA TYR A 194 -0.11 18.46 -25.79
C TYR A 194 0.89 18.76 -26.91
N HIS A 195 1.06 17.87 -27.90
CA HIS A 195 1.95 18.09 -29.04
C HIS A 195 1.64 19.42 -29.75
N HIS A 196 0.37 19.62 -30.08
CA HIS A 196 -0.05 20.81 -30.82
C HIS A 196 -0.07 22.06 -29.95
N MET A 197 -0.55 21.98 -28.71
CA MET A 197 -0.51 23.15 -27.81
C MET A 197 0.92 23.57 -27.47
N ALA A 198 1.87 22.63 -27.33
CA ALA A 198 3.29 22.94 -27.17
C ALA A 198 3.88 23.61 -28.42
N MET A 199 3.41 23.23 -29.62
CA MET A 199 3.74 23.92 -30.88
C MET A 199 3.31 25.39 -30.82
N GLU A 200 2.05 25.63 -30.45
CA GLU A 200 1.46 26.97 -30.38
C GLU A 200 2.14 27.83 -29.32
N LEU A 201 2.42 27.25 -28.15
CA LEU A 201 3.17 27.91 -27.10
C LEU A 201 4.55 28.34 -27.61
N THR A 202 5.26 27.47 -28.33
CA THR A 202 6.59 27.81 -28.89
C THR A 202 6.48 28.96 -29.89
N LYS A 203 5.52 28.90 -30.82
CA LYS A 203 5.27 29.98 -31.79
C LYS A 203 4.91 31.30 -31.11
N PHE A 204 4.11 31.24 -30.04
CA PHE A 204 3.69 32.41 -29.27
C PHE A 204 4.86 33.04 -28.50
N LEU A 205 5.70 32.21 -27.86
CA LEU A 205 6.90 32.68 -27.15
C LEU A 205 7.96 33.26 -28.09
N ASP A 206 8.12 32.69 -29.28
CA ASP A 206 9.07 33.17 -30.29
C ASP A 206 8.50 34.35 -31.12
N GLN A 207 7.30 34.84 -30.78
CA GLN A 207 6.59 35.93 -31.49
C GLN A 207 6.52 35.72 -33.00
N HIS A 208 6.30 34.47 -33.41
CA HIS A 208 6.22 34.11 -34.83
C HIS A 208 5.12 34.91 -35.52
N ILE A 209 5.38 35.41 -36.72
CA ILE A 209 4.37 36.12 -37.51
C ILE A 209 3.56 35.05 -38.24
N ASP A 210 2.24 35.07 -38.08
CA ASP A 210 1.35 34.15 -38.76
C ASP A 210 1.30 34.48 -40.27
N ASP A 211 1.69 33.51 -41.11
CA ASP A 211 1.78 33.65 -42.57
C ASP A 211 0.45 34.06 -43.20
N PHE A 212 -0.69 33.74 -42.58
CA PHE A 212 -2.03 34.05 -43.11
C PHE A 212 -2.54 35.43 -42.71
N THR A 213 -2.15 35.94 -41.54
CA THR A 213 -2.71 37.19 -40.98
C THR A 213 -1.70 38.34 -40.92
N GLY A 214 -0.40 38.07 -41.05
CA GLY A 214 0.68 39.05 -40.95
C GLY A 214 0.83 39.67 -39.55
N ARG A 215 0.16 39.10 -38.53
CA ARG A 215 0.19 39.56 -37.13
C ARG A 215 0.99 38.57 -36.26
N PRO A 216 1.42 38.97 -35.05
CA PRO A 216 1.97 38.03 -34.09
C PRO A 216 1.00 36.87 -33.86
N PHE A 217 1.53 35.65 -33.87
CA PHE A 217 0.76 34.43 -33.72
C PHE A 217 -0.08 34.47 -32.44
N VAL A 218 -1.38 34.21 -32.56
CA VAL A 218 -2.29 34.06 -31.44
C VAL A 218 -2.67 32.57 -31.34
N PRO A 219 -2.70 31.98 -30.13
CA PRO A 219 -3.16 30.61 -29.95
C PRO A 219 -4.54 30.38 -30.61
N SER A 220 -4.74 29.20 -31.19
CA SER A 220 -5.98 28.89 -31.91
C SER A 220 -7.22 28.89 -31.01
N ILE A 221 -7.01 28.83 -29.69
CA ILE A 221 -8.03 28.78 -28.67
C ILE A 221 -7.71 29.88 -27.66
N SER A 222 -8.62 30.83 -27.51
CA SER A 222 -8.52 31.93 -26.55
C SER A 222 -9.90 32.30 -26.01
N GLY A 223 -9.94 32.86 -24.81
CA GLY A 223 -11.17 33.23 -24.10
C GLY A 223 -11.53 32.31 -22.93
N ASP A 224 -12.57 32.69 -22.18
CA ASP A 224 -12.94 32.00 -20.93
C ASP A 224 -13.44 30.57 -21.16
N CYS A 225 -12.76 29.62 -20.51
CA CYS A 225 -13.03 28.19 -20.61
C CYS A 225 -12.98 27.64 -22.04
N ALA A 226 -12.21 28.30 -22.93
CA ALA A 226 -12.12 27.92 -24.33
C ALA A 226 -11.48 26.53 -24.54
N PHE A 227 -10.53 26.12 -23.68
CA PHE A 227 -9.94 24.77 -23.73
C PHE A 227 -11.00 23.67 -23.53
N LEU A 228 -11.82 23.78 -22.48
CA LEU A 228 -12.90 22.84 -22.18
C LEU A 228 -13.92 22.77 -23.34
N LYS A 229 -14.37 23.93 -23.84
CA LYS A 229 -15.43 24.02 -24.86
C LYS A 229 -14.96 23.55 -26.24
N SER A 230 -13.77 23.97 -26.67
CA SER A 230 -13.29 23.76 -28.05
C SER A 230 -12.49 22.47 -28.23
N ILE A 231 -11.82 21.96 -27.19
CA ILE A 231 -11.06 20.71 -27.27
C ILE A 231 -11.79 19.58 -26.55
N VAL A 232 -12.05 19.72 -25.24
CA VAL A 232 -12.46 18.57 -24.41
C VAL A 232 -13.87 18.10 -24.75
N MET A 233 -14.85 19.01 -24.83
CA MET A 233 -16.26 18.67 -25.09
C MET A 233 -16.48 17.88 -26.41
N PRO A 234 -15.88 18.24 -27.57
CA PRO A 234 -16.03 17.48 -28.80
C PRO A 234 -15.56 16.01 -28.69
N PHE A 235 -14.41 15.76 -28.08
CA PHE A 235 -13.93 14.38 -27.84
C PHE A 235 -14.84 13.64 -26.86
N TYR A 236 -15.24 14.31 -25.78
CA TYR A 236 -16.16 13.74 -24.79
C TYR A 236 -17.51 13.34 -25.41
N ARG A 237 -18.12 14.17 -26.27
CA ARG A 237 -19.37 13.86 -26.97
C ARG A 237 -19.25 12.63 -27.87
N THR A 238 -18.10 12.48 -28.54
CA THR A 238 -17.82 11.29 -29.35
C THR A 238 -17.78 10.04 -28.48
N ILE A 239 -17.08 10.09 -27.34
CA ILE A 239 -17.03 8.97 -26.38
C ILE A 239 -18.43 8.65 -25.87
N LYS A 240 -19.17 9.67 -25.40
CA LYS A 240 -20.54 9.50 -24.90
C LYS A 240 -21.44 8.81 -25.93
N THR A 241 -21.39 9.25 -27.20
CA THR A 241 -22.15 8.66 -28.29
C THR A 241 -21.75 7.19 -28.55
N GLU A 242 -20.47 6.85 -28.48
CA GLU A 242 -20.00 5.47 -28.64
C GLU A 242 -20.43 4.57 -27.47
N VAL A 243 -20.47 5.10 -26.26
CA VAL A 243 -20.96 4.36 -25.09
C VAL A 243 -22.47 4.16 -25.15
N GLU A 244 -23.25 5.15 -25.57
CA GLU A 244 -24.69 4.98 -25.85
C GLU A 244 -24.94 3.90 -26.93
N ASN A 245 -24.06 3.81 -27.93
CA ASN A 245 -24.10 2.74 -28.94
C ASN A 245 -23.84 1.34 -28.36
N SER A 246 -23.20 1.23 -27.19
CA SER A 246 -22.95 -0.05 -26.52
C SER A 246 -24.21 -0.69 -25.94
N ARG A 247 -25.29 0.09 -25.76
CA ARG A 247 -26.55 -0.34 -25.10
C ARG A 247 -26.29 -1.04 -23.77
N ASP A 248 -25.56 -0.38 -22.88
CA ASP A 248 -25.18 -0.89 -21.56
C ASP A 248 -24.48 -2.27 -21.62
N GLY A 249 -23.59 -2.44 -22.60
CA GLY A 249 -22.80 -3.66 -22.78
C GLY A 249 -23.53 -4.83 -23.47
N THR A 250 -24.79 -4.65 -23.88
CA THR A 250 -25.56 -5.69 -24.61
C THR A 250 -25.20 -5.78 -26.09
N ALA A 251 -24.72 -4.68 -26.70
CA ALA A 251 -24.30 -4.70 -28.09
C ALA A 251 -23.00 -5.49 -28.29
N PRO A 252 -22.83 -6.19 -29.45
CA PRO A 252 -21.59 -6.88 -29.73
C PRO A 252 -20.43 -5.89 -29.75
N HIS A 253 -19.31 -6.24 -29.10
CA HIS A 253 -18.14 -5.36 -29.00
C HIS A 253 -17.62 -4.89 -30.36
N SER A 254 -17.87 -5.62 -31.45
CA SER A 254 -17.50 -5.20 -32.81
C SER A 254 -18.27 -3.98 -33.34
N ALA A 255 -19.42 -3.62 -32.77
CA ALA A 255 -20.34 -2.62 -33.30
C ALA A 255 -20.17 -1.19 -32.72
N TRP A 256 -19.29 -1.02 -31.73
CA TRP A 256 -19.04 0.24 -31.02
C TRP A 256 -17.58 0.32 -30.56
N ARG A 257 -17.08 1.52 -30.24
CA ARG A 257 -15.69 1.75 -29.79
C ARG A 257 -15.62 2.04 -28.29
N ASN A 258 -14.74 1.35 -27.58
CA ASN A 258 -14.43 1.70 -26.18
C ASN A 258 -13.30 2.76 -26.12
N TYR A 259 -12.90 3.14 -24.90
CA TYR A 259 -11.82 4.12 -24.70
C TYR A 259 -10.50 3.69 -25.34
N ASP A 260 -10.16 2.39 -25.28
CA ASP A 260 -8.95 1.84 -25.89
C ASP A 260 -9.00 1.97 -27.41
N ASP A 261 -10.12 1.60 -28.04
CA ASP A 261 -10.32 1.73 -29.49
C ASP A 261 -10.18 3.18 -29.96
N ILE A 262 -10.69 4.14 -29.16
CA ILE A 262 -10.58 5.57 -29.44
C ILE A 262 -9.13 6.03 -29.29
N ASN A 263 -8.42 5.53 -28.28
CA ASN A 263 -7.04 5.87 -28.00
C ASN A 263 -6.05 5.28 -29.02
N GLU A 264 -6.31 4.07 -29.51
CA GLU A 264 -5.53 3.40 -30.56
C GLU A 264 -5.49 4.19 -31.87
N TYR A 265 -6.50 5.02 -32.16
CA TYR A 265 -6.50 5.91 -33.32
C TYR A 265 -5.24 6.81 -33.35
N PHE A 266 -4.73 7.18 -32.18
CA PHE A 266 -3.54 8.02 -32.00
C PHE A 266 -2.21 7.24 -32.10
N TRP A 267 -2.24 5.93 -32.35
CA TRP A 267 -1.04 5.12 -32.66
C TRP A 267 -0.63 5.22 -34.13
N SER A 268 -1.35 6.01 -34.93
CA SER A 268 -1.05 6.23 -36.35
C SER A 268 -0.87 7.70 -36.66
N ARG A 269 -0.04 8.00 -37.66
CA ARG A 269 0.08 9.36 -38.25
C ARG A 269 -1.23 9.86 -38.88
N ARG A 270 -2.28 9.02 -38.92
CA ARG A 270 -3.62 9.39 -39.36
C ARG A 270 -4.18 10.59 -38.59
N CYS A 271 -3.93 10.68 -37.28
CA CYS A 271 -4.41 11.79 -36.46
C CYS A 271 -3.92 13.15 -37.00
N PHE A 272 -2.63 13.28 -37.35
CA PHE A 272 -2.09 14.52 -37.92
C PHE A 272 -2.66 14.88 -39.30
N LYS A 273 -2.99 13.88 -40.14
CA LYS A 273 -3.47 14.12 -41.51
C LYS A 273 -4.96 14.44 -41.58
N THR A 274 -5.77 13.71 -40.82
CA THR A 274 -7.25 13.77 -40.93
C THR A 274 -7.89 14.64 -39.86
N LEU A 275 -7.43 14.55 -38.60
CA LEU A 275 -7.95 15.37 -37.50
C LEU A 275 -7.47 16.83 -37.59
N LYS A 276 -6.20 17.03 -38.03
CA LYS A 276 -5.52 18.33 -38.22
C LYS A 276 -5.49 19.21 -36.95
N TRP A 277 -4.79 20.34 -37.01
CA TRP A 277 -4.77 21.35 -35.95
C TRP A 277 -4.76 22.76 -36.57
N PRO A 278 -5.74 23.64 -36.30
CA PRO A 278 -6.93 23.47 -35.46
C PRO A 278 -7.81 22.26 -35.84
N ILE A 279 -8.58 21.75 -34.87
CA ILE A 279 -9.35 20.50 -35.01
C ILE A 279 -10.39 20.64 -36.14
N ASN A 280 -10.38 19.71 -37.08
CA ASN A 280 -11.42 19.60 -38.10
C ASN A 280 -12.61 18.77 -37.59
N TYR A 281 -13.67 19.44 -37.12
CA TYR A 281 -14.88 18.80 -36.60
C TYR A 281 -15.68 17.99 -37.64
N GLY A 282 -15.40 18.16 -38.94
CA GLY A 282 -16.00 17.35 -40.01
C GLY A 282 -15.28 16.01 -40.27
N CYS A 283 -14.25 15.68 -39.49
CA CYS A 283 -13.50 14.43 -39.66
C CYS A 283 -14.33 13.22 -39.21
N ASN A 284 -14.22 12.10 -39.93
CA ASN A 284 -14.86 10.80 -39.67
C ASN A 284 -14.57 10.17 -38.28
N PHE A 285 -13.75 10.84 -37.47
CA PHE A 285 -13.47 10.44 -36.10
C PHE A 285 -14.63 10.82 -35.16
N PHE A 286 -15.22 12.00 -35.37
CA PHE A 286 -16.27 12.57 -34.52
C PHE A 286 -17.65 11.98 -34.85
N ASP A 287 -18.58 12.17 -33.91
CA ASP A 287 -20.00 11.79 -34.01
C ASP A 287 -20.76 12.53 -35.12
N THR A 288 -20.23 13.67 -35.59
CA THR A 288 -20.78 14.45 -36.72
C THR A 288 -20.83 13.67 -38.05
N ALA A 289 -19.99 12.65 -38.22
CA ALA A 289 -19.97 11.82 -39.41
C ALA A 289 -21.01 10.68 -39.37
N PRO A 290 -21.58 10.25 -40.51
CA PRO A 290 -22.50 9.11 -40.58
C PRO A 290 -21.85 7.82 -40.03
N LYS A 291 -22.58 7.00 -39.28
CA LYS A 291 -22.05 5.80 -38.60
C LYS A 291 -21.32 4.82 -39.56
N THR A 292 -21.75 4.74 -40.81
CA THR A 292 -21.13 3.92 -41.87
C THR A 292 -19.77 4.42 -42.34
N GLU A 293 -19.51 5.71 -42.19
CA GLU A 293 -18.27 6.37 -42.61
C GLU A 293 -17.31 6.64 -41.44
N ARG A 294 -17.78 6.44 -40.20
CA ARG A 294 -16.98 6.59 -38.99
C ARG A 294 -15.81 5.62 -38.97
N VAL A 295 -14.73 6.04 -38.32
CA VAL A 295 -13.57 5.18 -38.11
C VAL A 295 -13.95 4.01 -37.19
N GLY A 296 -13.95 2.79 -37.73
CA GLY A 296 -14.11 1.56 -36.95
C GLY A 296 -12.87 1.19 -36.12
N LYS A 297 -12.89 0.02 -35.49
CA LYS A 297 -11.80 -0.46 -34.62
C LYS A 297 -10.48 -0.65 -35.35
N THR A 298 -9.39 -0.35 -34.63
CA THR A 298 -8.05 -0.23 -35.21
C THR A 298 -7.06 -1.30 -34.76
N GLY A 299 -7.28 -2.06 -33.72
CA GLY A 299 -6.32 -3.06 -33.25
C GLY A 299 -6.96 -4.42 -33.19
N PHE A 300 -7.91 -4.52 -32.27
CA PHE A 300 -8.57 -5.76 -31.93
C PHE A 300 -10.08 -5.65 -32.15
N VAL A 301 -10.67 -6.68 -32.75
CA VAL A 301 -12.11 -6.84 -32.82
C VAL A 301 -12.43 -8.19 -32.21
N GLU A 302 -13.15 -8.17 -31.10
CA GLU A 302 -13.69 -9.40 -30.53
C GLU A 302 -15.04 -9.72 -31.18
N GLN A 303 -15.10 -10.85 -31.88
CA GLN A 303 -16.36 -11.45 -32.34
C GLN A 303 -16.68 -12.62 -31.42
N ARG A 304 -17.69 -12.52 -30.56
CA ARG A 304 -18.04 -13.60 -29.60
C ARG A 304 -18.29 -14.91 -30.35
N SER A 305 -17.37 -15.87 -30.21
CA SER A 305 -17.41 -17.18 -30.85
C SER A 305 -16.63 -18.20 -30.03
N PHE A 306 -17.11 -19.45 -29.98
CA PHE A 306 -16.41 -20.56 -29.33
C PHE A 306 -14.97 -20.73 -29.87
N TRP A 307 -14.78 -20.50 -31.17
CA TRP A 307 -13.49 -20.63 -31.84
C TRP A 307 -12.44 -19.61 -31.39
N ASN A 308 -12.83 -18.54 -30.70
CA ASN A 308 -11.88 -17.58 -30.14
C ASN A 308 -10.99 -18.22 -29.08
N VAL A 309 -11.47 -19.20 -28.30
CA VAL A 309 -10.64 -19.89 -27.29
C VAL A 309 -9.49 -20.63 -27.97
N PHE A 310 -9.77 -21.28 -29.10
CA PHE A 310 -8.75 -21.98 -29.87
C PHE A 310 -7.75 -21.00 -30.49
N ARG A 311 -8.23 -19.87 -31.03
CA ARG A 311 -7.40 -18.81 -31.60
C ARG A 311 -6.48 -18.16 -30.56
N SER A 312 -7.02 -17.80 -29.39
CA SER A 312 -6.28 -17.07 -28.35
C SER A 312 -5.18 -17.89 -27.69
N PHE A 313 -5.35 -19.22 -27.63
CA PHE A 313 -4.39 -20.16 -27.03
C PHE A 313 -3.82 -21.15 -28.06
N ASP A 314 -3.64 -20.72 -29.31
CA ASP A 314 -3.20 -21.54 -30.44
C ASP A 314 -1.97 -22.41 -30.13
N ARG A 315 -0.93 -21.82 -29.51
CA ARG A 315 0.32 -22.52 -29.19
C ARG A 315 0.13 -23.65 -28.18
N LEU A 316 -0.76 -23.45 -27.22
CA LEU A 316 -1.07 -24.46 -26.22
C LEU A 316 -1.80 -25.65 -26.87
N TRP A 317 -2.82 -25.37 -27.70
CA TRP A 317 -3.55 -26.41 -28.42
C TRP A 317 -2.65 -27.20 -29.37
N ILE A 318 -1.78 -26.50 -30.12
CA ILE A 318 -0.79 -27.14 -30.99
C ILE A 318 0.12 -28.07 -30.18
N LEU A 319 0.68 -27.59 -29.06
CA LEU A 319 1.54 -28.41 -28.21
C LEU A 319 0.83 -29.69 -27.71
N LEU A 320 -0.40 -29.55 -27.20
CA LEU A 320 -1.17 -30.66 -26.64
C LEU A 320 -1.55 -31.69 -27.72
N ILE A 321 -2.04 -31.24 -28.88
CA ILE A 321 -2.45 -32.14 -29.97
C ILE A 321 -1.25 -32.90 -30.55
N LEU A 322 -0.13 -32.20 -30.80
CA LEU A 322 1.07 -32.82 -31.36
C LEU A 322 1.69 -33.83 -30.39
N PHE A 323 1.73 -33.52 -29.09
CA PHE A 323 2.22 -34.46 -28.09
C PHE A 323 1.32 -35.68 -27.95
N LEU A 324 -0.01 -35.49 -27.98
CA LEU A 324 -0.97 -36.60 -27.95
C LEU A 324 -0.76 -37.55 -29.14
N GLN A 325 -0.65 -37.02 -30.35
CA GLN A 325 -0.35 -37.82 -31.55
C GLN A 325 0.97 -38.59 -31.41
N ALA A 326 2.06 -37.89 -31.04
CA ALA A 326 3.37 -38.51 -30.88
C ALA A 326 3.34 -39.64 -29.82
N SER A 327 2.66 -39.40 -28.70
CA SER A 327 2.53 -40.36 -27.60
C SER A 327 1.73 -41.60 -28.00
N ILE A 328 0.64 -41.43 -28.76
CA ILE A 328 -0.16 -42.55 -29.26
C ILE A 328 0.69 -43.42 -30.21
N ILE A 329 1.42 -42.81 -31.15
CA ILE A 329 2.29 -43.52 -32.10
C ILE A 329 3.35 -44.35 -31.35
N VAL A 330 4.06 -43.74 -30.39
CA VAL A 330 5.11 -44.42 -29.63
C VAL A 330 4.54 -45.54 -28.75
N ALA A 331 3.43 -45.28 -28.07
CA ALA A 331 2.78 -46.26 -27.21
C ALA A 331 2.22 -47.45 -28.01
N TRP A 332 1.87 -47.26 -29.29
CA TRP A 332 1.35 -48.29 -30.18
C TRP A 332 2.32 -49.46 -30.42
N THR A 333 3.61 -49.32 -30.17
CA THR A 333 4.57 -50.44 -30.28
C THR A 333 4.46 -51.47 -29.15
N GLY A 334 3.89 -51.09 -27.99
CA GLY A 334 3.77 -51.95 -26.82
C GLY A 334 5.06 -52.17 -26.02
N LYS A 335 6.13 -51.40 -26.26
CA LYS A 335 7.40 -51.50 -25.51
C LYS A 335 7.28 -50.93 -24.08
N LYS A 336 8.20 -51.32 -23.18
CA LYS A 336 8.19 -50.87 -21.77
C LYS A 336 8.51 -49.38 -21.66
N PHE A 337 9.55 -48.90 -22.33
CA PHE A 337 9.96 -47.49 -22.34
C PHE A 337 9.86 -46.88 -23.75
N PRO A 338 9.57 -45.57 -23.87
CA PRO A 338 9.44 -44.90 -25.15
C PRO A 338 10.74 -44.92 -25.99
N TRP A 339 11.89 -44.85 -25.32
CA TRP A 339 13.21 -44.88 -25.99
C TRP A 339 13.48 -46.18 -26.74
N ASP A 340 12.90 -47.30 -26.30
CA ASP A 340 13.04 -48.59 -26.98
C ASP A 340 12.16 -48.68 -28.23
N ALA A 341 10.99 -48.05 -28.21
CA ALA A 341 10.13 -47.91 -29.38
C ALA A 341 10.78 -47.00 -30.45
N LEU A 342 11.47 -45.94 -30.03
CA LEU A 342 12.17 -45.01 -30.91
C LEU A 342 13.40 -45.62 -31.62
N LYS A 343 13.85 -46.81 -31.23
CA LYS A 343 14.91 -47.55 -31.96
C LYS A 343 14.38 -48.13 -33.28
N GLU A 344 13.08 -48.39 -33.36
CA GLU A 344 12.44 -48.95 -34.56
C GLU A 344 12.27 -47.86 -35.63
N ARG A 345 12.81 -48.10 -36.83
CA ARG A 345 12.80 -47.14 -37.94
C ARG A 345 11.39 -46.80 -38.43
N ASP A 346 10.47 -47.77 -38.38
CA ASP A 346 9.07 -47.58 -38.75
C ASP A 346 8.41 -46.51 -37.86
N VAL A 347 8.65 -46.58 -36.55
CA VAL A 347 8.15 -45.62 -35.57
C VAL A 347 8.76 -44.23 -35.78
N GLN A 348 10.05 -44.15 -36.11
CA GLN A 348 10.71 -42.87 -36.41
C GLN A 348 10.07 -42.18 -37.62
N VAL A 349 9.74 -42.93 -38.66
CA VAL A 349 9.07 -42.37 -39.84
C VAL A 349 7.60 -42.06 -39.55
N ASP A 350 6.88 -42.89 -38.81
CA ASP A 350 5.51 -42.60 -38.39
C ASP A 350 5.42 -41.31 -37.56
N LEU A 351 6.43 -41.02 -36.73
CA LEU A 351 6.52 -39.76 -35.99
C LEU A 351 6.66 -38.52 -36.87
N LEU A 352 7.17 -38.64 -38.10
CA LEU A 352 7.26 -37.51 -39.04
C LEU A 352 5.87 -36.99 -39.44
N THR A 353 4.80 -37.78 -39.27
CA THR A 353 3.41 -37.34 -39.49
C THR A 353 3.00 -36.17 -38.59
N VAL A 354 3.68 -35.98 -37.45
CA VAL A 354 3.43 -34.85 -36.54
C VAL A 354 3.66 -33.51 -37.25
N PHE A 355 4.61 -33.42 -38.19
CA PHE A 355 4.86 -32.18 -38.96
C PHE A 355 3.74 -31.88 -39.96
N ILE A 356 3.10 -32.90 -40.53
CA ILE A 356 1.91 -32.75 -41.39
C ILE A 356 0.76 -32.17 -40.55
N THR A 357 0.52 -32.75 -39.36
CA THR A 357 -0.50 -32.25 -38.43
C THR A 357 -0.19 -30.82 -37.98
N TRP A 358 1.08 -30.50 -37.68
CA TRP A 358 1.46 -29.15 -37.29
C TRP A 358 1.19 -28.12 -38.40
N ALA A 359 1.55 -28.43 -39.64
CA ALA A 359 1.23 -27.56 -40.78
C ALA A 359 -0.30 -27.42 -40.98
N GLY A 360 -1.06 -28.51 -40.79
CA GLY A 360 -2.53 -28.52 -40.78
C GLY A 360 -3.13 -27.59 -39.72
N LEU A 361 -2.63 -27.66 -38.48
CA LEU A 361 -3.07 -26.79 -37.39
C LEU A 361 -2.70 -25.31 -37.63
N ARG A 362 -1.55 -25.03 -38.26
CA ARG A 362 -1.18 -23.67 -38.69
C ARG A 362 -2.10 -23.14 -39.79
N PHE A 363 -2.53 -23.99 -40.72
CA PHE A 363 -3.52 -23.63 -41.72
C PHE A 363 -4.88 -23.34 -41.06
N TRP A 364 -5.35 -24.21 -40.18
CA TRP A 364 -6.58 -24.01 -39.41
C TRP A 364 -6.55 -22.70 -38.61
N GLN A 365 -5.42 -22.41 -37.94
CA GLN A 365 -5.20 -21.13 -37.27
C GLN A 365 -5.34 -19.95 -38.25
N SER A 366 -4.74 -20.02 -39.43
CA SER A 366 -4.81 -18.93 -40.42
C SER A 366 -6.24 -18.69 -40.92
N VAL A 367 -7.05 -19.76 -41.05
CA VAL A 367 -8.46 -19.68 -41.44
C VAL A 367 -9.28 -19.05 -40.32
N LEU A 368 -9.04 -19.43 -39.07
CA LEU A 368 -9.69 -18.79 -37.91
C LEU A 368 -9.29 -17.32 -37.77
N ASP A 369 -8.03 -16.98 -38.01
CA ASP A 369 -7.57 -15.59 -38.03
C ASP A 369 -8.32 -14.78 -39.11
N ALA A 370 -8.42 -15.30 -40.33
CA ALA A 370 -9.15 -14.65 -41.41
C ALA A 370 -10.66 -14.52 -41.10
N GLY A 371 -11.29 -15.56 -40.57
CA GLY A 371 -12.73 -15.58 -40.26
C GLY A 371 -13.12 -14.69 -39.08
N THR A 372 -12.26 -14.52 -38.08
CA THR A 372 -12.54 -13.69 -36.89
C THR A 372 -12.13 -12.23 -37.08
N GLN A 373 -11.11 -11.95 -37.89
CA GLN A 373 -10.53 -10.60 -38.05
C GLN A 373 -10.83 -9.94 -39.40
N TYR A 374 -11.68 -10.50 -40.27
CA TYR A 374 -11.99 -9.88 -41.56
C TYR A 374 -12.46 -8.41 -41.44
N SER A 375 -13.17 -8.09 -40.35
CA SER A 375 -13.67 -6.74 -40.06
C SER A 375 -12.58 -5.68 -39.84
N LEU A 376 -11.34 -6.09 -39.55
CA LEU A 376 -10.18 -5.19 -39.42
C LEU A 376 -9.56 -4.80 -40.78
N VAL A 377 -9.91 -5.52 -41.86
CA VAL A 377 -9.40 -5.28 -43.21
C VAL A 377 -10.22 -4.15 -43.85
N SER A 378 -9.72 -2.93 -43.70
CA SER A 378 -10.25 -1.74 -44.38
C SER A 378 -9.42 -1.36 -45.59
N LYS A 379 -9.93 -0.44 -46.43
CA LYS A 379 -9.22 0.10 -47.62
C LYS A 379 -7.80 0.61 -47.32
N GLU A 380 -7.52 1.02 -46.09
CA GLU A 380 -6.21 1.55 -45.66
C GLU A 380 -5.28 0.48 -45.07
N ARG A 381 -5.79 -0.73 -44.77
CA ARG A 381 -5.07 -1.83 -44.12
C ARG A 381 -5.00 -3.09 -44.97
N VAL A 382 -4.98 -2.89 -46.28
CA VAL A 382 -4.83 -3.96 -47.26
C VAL A 382 -3.61 -4.83 -46.95
N TRP A 383 -2.52 -4.26 -46.43
CA TRP A 383 -1.35 -5.00 -45.97
C TRP A 383 -1.64 -6.04 -44.88
N LEU A 384 -2.58 -5.77 -43.95
CA LEU A 384 -2.98 -6.77 -42.96
C LEU A 384 -3.71 -7.94 -43.62
N GLY A 385 -4.63 -7.65 -44.56
CA GLY A 385 -5.31 -8.66 -45.36
C GLY A 385 -4.34 -9.49 -46.21
N ILE A 386 -3.36 -8.84 -46.86
CA ILE A 386 -2.29 -9.52 -47.62
C ILE A 386 -1.51 -10.47 -46.70
N ARG A 387 -1.14 -10.01 -45.49
CA ARG A 387 -0.43 -10.86 -44.52
C ARG A 387 -1.25 -12.09 -44.11
N MET A 388 -2.57 -11.97 -43.92
CA MET A 388 -3.44 -13.09 -43.59
C MET A 388 -3.45 -14.13 -44.72
N VAL A 389 -3.64 -13.68 -45.97
CA VAL A 389 -3.62 -14.56 -47.15
C VAL A 389 -2.27 -15.25 -47.32
N LEU A 390 -1.16 -14.52 -47.20
CA LEU A 390 0.18 -15.09 -47.31
C LEU A 390 0.47 -16.15 -46.25
N LYS A 391 -0.03 -15.98 -45.02
CA LYS A 391 0.10 -16.99 -43.96
C LYS A 391 -0.67 -18.27 -44.30
N SER A 392 -1.89 -18.15 -44.82
CA SER A 392 -2.68 -19.31 -45.25
C SER A 392 -2.02 -20.06 -46.41
N MET A 393 -1.53 -19.33 -47.41
CA MET A 393 -0.80 -19.91 -48.54
C MET A 393 0.47 -20.63 -48.09
N ALA A 394 1.28 -20.00 -47.24
CA ALA A 394 2.49 -20.62 -46.71
C ALA A 394 2.19 -21.90 -45.91
N ALA A 395 1.16 -21.90 -45.06
CA ALA A 395 0.76 -23.09 -44.31
C ALA A 395 0.30 -24.23 -45.25
N LEU A 396 -0.50 -23.92 -46.28
CA LEU A 396 -0.96 -24.89 -47.26
C LEU A 396 0.20 -25.49 -48.06
N THR A 397 1.17 -24.66 -48.47
CA THR A 397 2.39 -25.13 -49.14
C THR A 397 3.15 -26.14 -48.28
N TRP A 398 3.32 -25.89 -46.98
CA TRP A 398 3.99 -26.81 -46.08
C TRP A 398 3.25 -28.14 -45.91
N ILE A 399 1.91 -28.14 -45.87
CA ILE A 399 1.10 -29.37 -45.84
C ILE A 399 1.41 -30.25 -47.07
N VAL A 400 1.37 -29.64 -48.26
CA VAL A 400 1.63 -30.35 -49.52
C VAL A 400 3.07 -30.87 -49.57
N VAL A 401 4.04 -30.03 -49.19
CA VAL A 401 5.46 -30.40 -49.15
C VAL A 401 5.69 -31.60 -48.23
N PHE A 402 5.17 -31.57 -47.00
CA PHE A 402 5.34 -32.69 -46.07
C PHE A 402 4.59 -33.94 -46.52
N ALA A 403 3.37 -33.83 -47.05
CA ALA A 403 2.61 -34.98 -47.54
C ALA A 403 3.32 -35.67 -48.72
N VAL A 404 3.82 -34.91 -49.69
CA VAL A 404 4.54 -35.45 -50.87
C VAL A 404 5.85 -36.12 -50.45
N PHE A 405 6.65 -35.49 -49.59
CA PHE A 405 7.90 -36.10 -49.13
C PHE A 405 7.65 -37.33 -48.25
N TYR A 406 6.62 -37.32 -47.40
CA TYR A 406 6.24 -38.48 -46.58
C TYR A 406 5.79 -39.66 -47.45
N GLN A 407 4.94 -39.41 -48.46
CA GLN A 407 4.50 -40.45 -49.38
C GLN A 407 5.67 -41.04 -50.18
N ARG A 408 6.65 -40.22 -50.58
CA ARG A 408 7.87 -40.68 -51.25
C ARG A 408 8.74 -41.59 -50.39
N ILE A 409 8.76 -41.41 -49.06
CA ILE A 409 9.47 -42.30 -48.15
C ILE A 409 8.83 -43.69 -48.16
N TRP A 410 7.51 -43.77 -48.01
CA TRP A 410 6.77 -45.03 -47.99
C TRP A 410 6.74 -45.73 -49.34
N SER A 411 6.61 -44.99 -50.45
CA SER A 411 6.69 -45.59 -51.79
C SER A 411 8.06 -46.23 -52.04
N GLN A 412 9.14 -45.61 -51.56
CA GLN A 412 10.49 -46.15 -51.69
C GLN A 412 10.68 -47.37 -50.78
N LYS A 413 10.25 -47.31 -49.52
CA LYS A 413 10.30 -48.46 -48.59
C LYS A 413 9.54 -49.67 -49.15
N ASN A 414 8.34 -49.44 -49.68
CA ASN A 414 7.50 -50.49 -50.24
C ASN A 414 8.09 -51.08 -51.53
N ALA A 415 8.72 -50.24 -52.37
CA ALA A 415 9.45 -50.70 -53.56
C ALA A 415 10.68 -51.55 -53.20
N ASP A 416 11.45 -51.13 -52.20
CA ASP A 416 12.70 -51.78 -51.78
C ASP A 416 12.49 -52.93 -50.79
N ARG A 417 11.24 -53.22 -50.39
CA ARG A 417 10.83 -54.21 -49.38
C ARG A 417 11.56 -54.10 -48.02
N GLY A 418 12.10 -52.92 -47.70
CA GLY A 418 12.91 -52.68 -46.51
C GLY A 418 13.54 -51.29 -46.46
N TRP A 419 14.30 -50.99 -45.40
CA TRP A 419 14.99 -49.71 -45.24
C TRP A 419 16.33 -49.68 -45.99
N SER A 420 16.30 -49.28 -47.26
CA SER A 420 17.48 -49.11 -48.13
C SER A 420 18.23 -47.79 -47.88
N SER A 421 19.44 -47.65 -48.46
CA SER A 421 20.19 -46.39 -48.49
C SER A 421 19.39 -45.25 -49.14
N GLU A 422 18.65 -45.57 -50.19
CA GLU A 422 17.81 -44.65 -50.95
C GLU A 422 16.62 -44.18 -50.11
N ALA A 423 15.96 -45.09 -49.39
CA ALA A 423 14.89 -44.74 -48.45
C ALA A 423 15.41 -43.83 -47.32
N ASN A 424 16.59 -44.12 -46.76
CA ASN A 424 17.23 -43.27 -45.75
C ASN A 424 17.58 -41.87 -46.30
N ARG A 425 18.04 -41.77 -47.55
CA ARG A 425 18.28 -40.47 -48.20
C ARG A 425 17.00 -39.64 -48.32
N ARG A 426 15.85 -40.27 -48.61
CA ARG A 426 14.55 -39.57 -48.65
C ARG A 426 14.10 -39.07 -47.27
N ILE A 427 14.41 -39.81 -46.20
CA ILE A 427 14.18 -39.34 -44.82
C ILE A 427 15.02 -38.11 -44.53
N VAL A 428 16.31 -38.09 -44.91
CA VAL A 428 17.18 -36.92 -44.73
C VAL A 428 16.64 -35.71 -45.50
N THR A 429 16.18 -35.88 -46.74
CA THR A 429 15.53 -34.79 -47.50
C THR A 429 14.27 -34.25 -46.81
N PHE A 430 13.47 -35.13 -46.18
CA PHE A 430 12.32 -34.68 -45.37
C PHE A 430 12.78 -33.88 -44.15
N LEU A 431 13.83 -34.34 -43.46
CA LEU A 431 14.39 -33.63 -42.29
C LEU A 431 15.00 -32.27 -42.65
N GLU A 432 15.61 -32.13 -43.83
CA GLU A 432 16.07 -30.84 -44.37
C GLU A 432 14.89 -29.87 -44.57
N ALA A 433 13.78 -30.34 -45.14
CA ALA A 433 12.56 -29.54 -45.29
C ALA A 433 11.97 -29.14 -43.92
N VAL A 434 11.97 -30.06 -42.95
CA VAL A 434 11.57 -29.79 -41.56
C VAL A 434 12.48 -28.74 -40.93
N PHE A 435 13.80 -28.81 -41.13
CA PHE A 435 14.73 -27.82 -40.61
C PHE A 435 14.38 -26.41 -41.10
N VAL A 436 14.10 -26.24 -42.40
CA VAL A 436 13.67 -24.95 -42.97
C VAL A 436 12.36 -24.47 -42.34
N TYR A 437 11.39 -25.36 -42.16
CA TYR A 437 10.12 -25.05 -41.49
C TYR A 437 10.28 -24.60 -40.03
N LEU A 438 11.29 -25.13 -39.32
CA LEU A 438 11.58 -24.81 -37.93
C LEU A 438 12.34 -23.49 -37.74
N ILE A 439 13.00 -22.94 -38.78
CA ILE A 439 13.82 -21.71 -38.68
C ILE A 439 13.06 -20.55 -37.98
N PRO A 440 11.81 -20.22 -38.35
CA PRO A 440 11.03 -19.18 -37.66
C PRO A 440 10.87 -19.41 -36.15
N GLU A 441 10.62 -20.65 -35.74
CA GLU A 441 10.42 -21.01 -34.33
C GLU A 441 11.75 -21.03 -33.58
N MET A 442 12.82 -21.51 -34.22
CA MET A 442 14.17 -21.46 -33.67
C MET A 442 14.64 -20.02 -33.45
N LEU A 443 14.35 -19.11 -34.38
CA LEU A 443 14.60 -17.67 -34.20
C LEU A 443 13.75 -17.09 -33.07
N SER A 444 12.49 -17.50 -32.96
CA SER A 444 11.61 -17.10 -31.85
C SER A 444 12.15 -17.56 -30.50
N ILE A 445 12.66 -18.79 -30.40
CA ILE A 445 13.31 -19.35 -29.21
C ILE A 445 14.61 -18.60 -28.91
N LEU A 446 15.45 -18.34 -29.92
CA LEU A 446 16.69 -17.56 -29.75
C LEU A 446 16.40 -16.18 -29.16
N PHE A 447 15.41 -15.48 -29.72
CA PHE A 447 14.99 -14.17 -29.21
C PHE A 447 14.22 -14.23 -27.88
N PHE A 448 13.70 -15.40 -27.52
CA PHE A 448 13.17 -15.65 -26.18
C PHE A 448 14.33 -15.79 -25.19
N VAL A 449 15.31 -16.67 -25.44
CA VAL A 449 16.48 -16.93 -24.58
C VAL A 449 17.39 -15.72 -24.42
N ILE A 450 17.42 -14.80 -25.40
CA ILE A 450 18.18 -13.55 -25.35
C ILE A 450 17.24 -12.33 -25.32
N PRO A 451 16.60 -12.02 -24.16
CA PRO A 451 15.63 -10.93 -24.06
C PRO A 451 16.18 -9.55 -24.44
N TRP A 452 17.47 -9.27 -24.18
CA TRP A 452 18.04 -7.95 -24.46
C TRP A 452 18.06 -7.63 -25.96
N VAL A 453 18.33 -8.63 -26.82
CA VAL A 453 18.37 -8.45 -28.28
C VAL A 453 16.96 -8.15 -28.77
N ARG A 454 15.98 -8.87 -28.25
CA ARG A 454 14.59 -8.64 -28.61
C ARG A 454 14.05 -7.31 -28.11
N ASN A 455 14.34 -6.92 -26.87
CA ASN A 455 13.98 -5.59 -26.36
C ASN A 455 14.63 -4.48 -27.18
N TRP A 456 15.87 -4.67 -27.63
CA TRP A 456 16.54 -3.74 -28.52
C TRP A 456 15.88 -3.67 -29.90
N ILE A 457 15.56 -4.81 -30.52
CA ILE A 457 14.84 -4.87 -31.81
C ILE A 457 13.44 -4.26 -31.70
N GLU A 458 12.69 -4.58 -30.65
CA GLU A 458 11.34 -4.05 -30.40
C GLU A 458 11.38 -2.55 -30.08
N GLY A 459 12.47 -2.04 -29.48
CA GLY A 459 12.69 -0.62 -29.19
C GLY A 459 13.20 0.19 -30.38
N LEU A 460 13.75 -0.46 -31.42
CA LEU A 460 14.20 0.23 -32.63
C LEU A 460 13.01 0.63 -33.50
N ASP A 461 12.77 1.93 -33.61
CA ASP A 461 11.76 2.50 -34.51
C ASP A 461 12.28 2.64 -35.96
N TRP A 462 13.30 1.89 -36.38
CA TRP A 462 13.88 1.98 -37.72
C TRP A 462 13.00 1.35 -38.79
N MET A 463 13.00 1.96 -39.99
CA MET A 463 12.14 1.52 -41.10
C MET A 463 12.49 0.10 -41.57
N VAL A 464 13.77 -0.22 -41.67
CA VAL A 464 14.26 -1.53 -42.13
C VAL A 464 13.83 -2.65 -41.17
N VAL A 465 14.00 -2.44 -39.86
CA VAL A 465 13.59 -3.40 -38.83
C VAL A 465 12.07 -3.62 -38.85
N SER A 466 11.29 -2.56 -39.05
CA SER A 466 9.84 -2.65 -39.16
C SER A 466 9.36 -3.47 -40.36
N TRP A 467 10.09 -3.43 -41.49
CA TRP A 467 9.79 -4.26 -42.65
C TRP A 467 10.15 -5.73 -42.42
N LEU A 468 11.32 -5.99 -41.82
CA LEU A 468 11.77 -7.36 -41.49
C LEU A 468 10.86 -8.05 -40.47
N THR A 469 10.35 -7.30 -39.50
CA THR A 469 9.50 -7.83 -38.41
C THR A 469 8.02 -7.92 -38.77
N TRP A 470 7.59 -7.32 -39.89
CA TRP A 470 6.19 -7.31 -40.34
C TRP A 470 5.58 -8.71 -40.49
N TRP A 471 6.38 -9.69 -40.90
CA TRP A 471 5.93 -11.09 -41.02
C TRP A 471 5.61 -11.71 -39.64
N PHE A 472 6.37 -11.36 -38.60
CA PHE A 472 6.35 -12.01 -37.29
C PHE A 472 5.51 -11.27 -36.24
N HIS A 473 5.49 -9.94 -36.25
CA HIS A 473 4.84 -9.12 -35.20
C HIS A 473 4.02 -7.97 -35.77
N THR A 474 2.90 -7.67 -35.10
CA THR A 474 2.10 -6.47 -35.37
C THR A 474 2.62 -5.33 -34.51
N ARG A 475 2.84 -4.14 -35.07
CA ARG A 475 3.41 -3.01 -34.33
C ARG A 475 2.35 -2.37 -33.44
N THR A 476 2.34 -2.71 -32.16
CA THR A 476 1.54 -2.04 -31.13
C THR A 476 2.38 -1.00 -30.40
N PHE A 477 1.77 0.07 -29.89
CA PHE A 477 2.48 1.05 -29.06
C PHE A 477 2.63 0.54 -27.63
N VAL A 478 1.52 0.06 -27.05
CA VAL A 478 1.47 -0.59 -25.73
C VAL A 478 2.10 -1.98 -25.82
N GLY A 479 2.80 -2.41 -24.77
CA GLY A 479 3.40 -3.74 -24.68
C GLY A 479 4.85 -3.88 -25.19
N ARG A 480 5.47 -2.82 -25.72
CA ARG A 480 6.81 -2.89 -26.33
C ARG A 480 7.94 -2.95 -25.30
N GLY A 481 8.90 -3.85 -25.53
CA GLY A 481 10.13 -3.93 -24.73
C GLY A 481 9.90 -4.33 -23.27
N LEU A 482 8.71 -4.86 -22.93
CA LEU A 482 8.31 -5.26 -21.57
C LEU A 482 8.92 -6.60 -21.13
N ARG A 483 9.89 -7.16 -21.86
CA ARG A 483 10.49 -8.45 -21.52
C ARG A 483 11.49 -8.31 -20.38
N GLU A 484 11.47 -9.30 -19.50
CA GLU A 484 12.29 -9.36 -18.30
C GLU A 484 13.74 -9.79 -18.54
N GLY A 485 14.56 -9.72 -17.48
CA GLY A 485 15.97 -10.08 -17.50
C GLY A 485 16.23 -11.57 -17.80
N LEU A 486 17.48 -11.87 -18.16
CA LEU A 486 17.91 -13.24 -18.49
C LEU A 486 17.69 -14.22 -17.33
N VAL A 487 18.00 -13.82 -16.09
CA VAL A 487 17.82 -14.67 -14.90
C VAL A 487 16.35 -14.99 -14.66
N ASP A 488 15.48 -14.00 -14.79
CA ASP A 488 14.03 -14.18 -14.60
C ASP A 488 13.45 -15.08 -15.69
N ASN A 489 13.92 -14.92 -16.93
CA ASN A 489 13.51 -15.78 -18.01
C ASN A 489 13.96 -17.23 -17.82
N ILE A 490 15.18 -17.46 -17.31
CA ILE A 490 15.64 -18.81 -16.95
C ILE A 490 14.74 -19.42 -15.88
N ARG A 491 14.37 -18.65 -14.84
CA ARG A 491 13.47 -19.12 -13.78
C ARG A 491 12.07 -19.48 -14.33
N TYR A 492 11.49 -18.60 -15.15
CA TYR A 492 10.22 -18.85 -15.84
C TYR A 492 10.29 -20.12 -16.69
N THR A 493 11.36 -20.27 -17.47
CA THR A 493 11.56 -21.41 -18.37
C THR A 493 11.71 -22.71 -17.58
N LEU A 494 12.52 -22.71 -16.52
CA LEU A 494 12.70 -23.87 -15.65
C LEU A 494 11.39 -24.30 -14.99
N PHE A 495 10.57 -23.34 -14.52
CA PHE A 495 9.26 -23.63 -13.95
C PHE A 495 8.37 -24.39 -14.95
N TRP A 496 8.22 -23.88 -16.17
CA TRP A 496 7.39 -24.53 -17.19
C TRP A 496 7.97 -25.86 -17.68
N ILE A 497 9.30 -26.00 -17.76
CA ILE A 497 9.94 -27.28 -18.09
C ILE A 497 9.54 -28.35 -17.07
N VAL A 498 9.60 -28.03 -15.77
CA VAL A 498 9.25 -28.99 -14.71
C VAL A 498 7.76 -29.37 -14.79
N VAL A 499 6.87 -28.38 -14.95
CA VAL A 499 5.41 -28.63 -15.09
C VAL A 499 5.11 -29.50 -16.30
N LEU A 500 5.67 -29.16 -17.47
CA LEU A 500 5.43 -29.90 -18.71
C LEU A 500 6.04 -31.29 -18.68
N LEU A 501 7.25 -31.46 -18.13
CA LEU A 501 7.90 -32.76 -17.97
C LEU A 501 7.01 -33.71 -17.15
N TRP A 502 6.45 -33.21 -16.05
CA TRP A 502 5.60 -34.00 -15.18
C TRP A 502 4.25 -34.31 -15.81
N LYS A 503 3.60 -33.31 -16.44
CA LYS A 503 2.39 -33.52 -17.24
C LYS A 503 2.60 -34.62 -18.27
N PHE A 504 3.59 -34.47 -19.15
CA PHE A 504 3.79 -35.37 -20.27
C PHE A 504 4.22 -36.77 -19.84
N SER A 505 4.99 -36.89 -18.77
CA SER A 505 5.31 -38.19 -18.17
C SER A 505 4.05 -38.87 -17.62
N PHE A 506 3.23 -38.14 -16.87
CA PHE A 506 1.95 -38.64 -16.34
C PHE A 506 1.00 -39.07 -17.47
N SER A 507 0.79 -38.21 -18.47
CA SER A 507 -0.09 -38.52 -19.60
C SER A 507 0.40 -39.73 -20.40
N TYR A 508 1.71 -39.87 -20.65
CA TYR A 508 2.21 -41.02 -21.41
C TYR A 508 2.04 -42.34 -20.63
N PHE A 509 2.51 -42.40 -19.38
CA PHE A 509 2.57 -43.65 -18.62
C PHE A 509 1.23 -44.08 -18.04
N LEU A 510 0.38 -43.13 -17.60
CA LEU A 510 -0.86 -43.43 -16.87
C LEU A 510 -2.14 -43.21 -17.69
N GLN A 511 -2.14 -42.33 -18.69
CA GLN A 511 -3.33 -42.09 -19.52
C GLN A 511 -3.27 -42.85 -20.85
N ILE A 512 -2.22 -42.63 -21.65
CA ILE A 512 -2.19 -43.07 -23.05
C ILE A 512 -1.76 -44.54 -23.18
N LYS A 513 -0.63 -44.92 -22.58
CA LYS A 513 -0.08 -46.28 -22.72
C LYS A 513 -1.03 -47.39 -22.25
N PRO A 514 -1.72 -47.27 -21.09
CA PRO A 514 -2.64 -48.31 -20.63
C PRO A 514 -3.84 -48.53 -21.56
N LEU A 515 -4.26 -47.50 -22.32
CA LEU A 515 -5.38 -47.59 -23.25
C LEU A 515 -5.04 -48.32 -24.55
N VAL A 516 -3.77 -48.31 -24.98
CA VAL A 516 -3.35 -48.93 -26.24
C VAL A 516 -3.62 -50.44 -26.25
N GLY A 517 -3.34 -51.13 -25.14
CA GLY A 517 -3.57 -52.57 -25.01
C GLY A 517 -5.03 -52.96 -25.27
N PRO A 518 -5.99 -52.46 -24.47
CA PRO A 518 -7.42 -52.65 -24.70
C PRO A 518 -7.88 -52.19 -26.09
N THR A 519 -7.32 -51.10 -26.62
CA THR A 519 -7.68 -50.59 -27.96
C THR A 519 -7.29 -51.58 -29.06
N LYS A 520 -6.08 -52.15 -29.01
CA LYS A 520 -5.65 -53.17 -29.98
C LYS A 520 -6.51 -54.42 -29.91
N VAL A 521 -6.85 -54.86 -28.69
CA VAL A 521 -7.74 -56.01 -28.49
C VAL A 521 -9.11 -55.72 -29.11
N LEU A 522 -9.70 -54.56 -28.82
CA LEU A 522 -11.03 -54.20 -29.30
C LEU A 522 -11.11 -54.03 -30.83
N LEU A 523 -10.05 -53.48 -31.45
CA LEU A 523 -9.97 -53.32 -32.90
C LEU A 523 -9.72 -54.64 -33.65
N ASN A 524 -9.03 -55.60 -33.01
CA ASN A 524 -8.70 -56.90 -33.61
C ASN A 524 -9.79 -57.96 -33.42
N LEU A 525 -10.87 -57.69 -32.68
CA LEU A 525 -11.98 -58.63 -32.49
C LEU A 525 -12.86 -58.70 -33.76
N PRO A 526 -12.91 -59.85 -34.47
CA PRO A 526 -13.80 -60.02 -35.62
C PRO A 526 -15.21 -60.47 -35.17
N ASN A 527 -16.26 -59.95 -35.82
CA ASN A 527 -17.66 -60.40 -35.70
C ASN A 527 -18.23 -60.52 -34.26
N ILE A 528 -18.42 -59.39 -33.57
CA ILE A 528 -19.18 -59.35 -32.32
C ILE A 528 -20.66 -59.02 -32.62
N SER A 529 -21.58 -59.92 -32.26
CA SER A 529 -23.03 -59.64 -32.25
C SER A 529 -23.41 -58.85 -31.00
N TYR A 530 -23.62 -57.54 -31.15
CA TYR A 530 -24.03 -56.67 -30.04
C TYR A 530 -25.53 -56.81 -29.78
N ASN A 531 -25.93 -57.06 -28.53
CA ASN A 531 -27.34 -57.22 -28.14
C ASN A 531 -28.14 -55.89 -28.11
N TRP A 532 -27.51 -54.75 -28.39
CA TRP A 532 -28.13 -53.43 -28.39
C TRP A 532 -28.28 -52.87 -29.82
N HIS A 533 -29.25 -51.98 -30.02
CA HIS A 533 -29.59 -51.37 -31.31
C HIS A 533 -28.38 -50.63 -31.91
N GLN A 534 -27.91 -51.07 -33.07
CA GLN A 534 -26.78 -50.47 -33.77
C GLN A 534 -27.20 -49.16 -34.45
N PHE A 535 -26.94 -48.02 -33.81
CA PHE A 535 -27.13 -46.71 -34.45
C PHE A 535 -26.13 -46.43 -35.58
N PHE A 536 -24.96 -47.10 -35.59
CA PHE A 536 -23.90 -46.91 -36.59
C PHE A 536 -23.20 -48.25 -36.89
N GLY A 537 -23.07 -48.63 -38.17
CA GLY A 537 -22.62 -49.96 -38.62
C GLY A 537 -21.13 -50.32 -38.41
N ASN A 538 -20.41 -49.64 -37.51
CA ASN A 538 -18.98 -49.84 -37.23
C ASN A 538 -18.70 -49.91 -35.72
N SER A 539 -19.34 -50.86 -35.04
CA SER A 539 -19.51 -50.91 -33.57
C SER A 539 -18.21 -50.94 -32.75
N ASN A 540 -17.14 -51.61 -33.21
CA ASN A 540 -15.89 -51.69 -32.44
C ASN A 540 -15.16 -50.34 -32.35
N ARG A 541 -15.28 -49.48 -33.37
CA ARG A 541 -14.64 -48.14 -33.39
C ARG A 541 -15.34 -47.16 -32.45
N VAL A 542 -16.66 -47.28 -32.31
CA VAL A 542 -17.45 -46.44 -31.39
C VAL A 542 -17.10 -46.77 -29.94
N ALA A 543 -16.93 -48.05 -29.60
CA ALA A 543 -16.50 -48.47 -28.27
C ALA A 543 -15.08 -47.95 -27.92
N VAL A 544 -14.15 -47.95 -28.89
CA VAL A 544 -12.84 -47.29 -28.73
C VAL A 544 -13.02 -45.79 -28.45
N MET A 545 -13.88 -45.11 -29.22
CA MET A 545 -14.12 -43.67 -29.01
C MET A 545 -14.65 -43.38 -27.60
N LEU A 546 -15.63 -44.16 -27.11
CA LEU A 546 -16.18 -44.01 -25.75
C LEU A 546 -15.13 -44.27 -24.66
N LEU A 547 -14.24 -45.25 -24.88
CA LEU A 547 -13.14 -45.54 -23.95
C LEU A 547 -12.13 -44.38 -23.87
N TRP A 548 -11.78 -43.77 -25.02
CA TRP A 548 -10.79 -42.69 -25.08
C TRP A 548 -11.35 -41.33 -24.65
N THR A 549 -12.65 -41.07 -24.84
CA THR A 549 -13.23 -39.74 -24.63
C THR A 549 -12.98 -39.16 -23.23
N PRO A 550 -13.27 -39.86 -22.12
CA PRO A 550 -13.00 -39.33 -20.77
C PRO A 550 -11.51 -39.03 -20.53
N VAL A 551 -10.62 -39.89 -21.04
CA VAL A 551 -9.17 -39.76 -20.84
C VAL A 551 -8.60 -38.59 -21.64
N VAL A 552 -9.08 -38.39 -22.88
CA VAL A 552 -8.70 -37.24 -23.71
C VAL A 552 -9.20 -35.93 -23.09
N LEU A 553 -10.40 -35.91 -22.50
CA LEU A 553 -10.88 -34.73 -21.76
C LEU A 553 -9.99 -34.41 -20.56
N ILE A 554 -9.64 -35.43 -19.75
CA ILE A 554 -8.72 -35.25 -18.61
C ILE A 554 -7.35 -34.77 -19.09
N TYR A 555 -6.83 -35.29 -20.21
CA TYR A 555 -5.56 -34.86 -20.79
C TYR A 555 -5.49 -33.36 -21.12
N PHE A 556 -6.60 -32.75 -21.53
CA PHE A 556 -6.66 -31.31 -21.78
C PHE A 556 -6.74 -30.49 -20.47
N VAL A 557 -7.34 -31.04 -19.41
CA VAL A 557 -7.52 -30.35 -18.11
C VAL A 557 -6.32 -30.52 -17.18
N ASP A 558 -5.59 -31.63 -17.27
CA ASP A 558 -4.55 -32.01 -16.29
C ASP A 558 -3.38 -31.01 -16.16
N LEU A 559 -3.14 -30.17 -17.17
CA LEU A 559 -2.11 -29.13 -17.12
C LEU A 559 -2.40 -28.13 -16.00
N GLN A 560 -3.67 -27.82 -15.75
CA GLN A 560 -4.08 -26.92 -14.66
C GLN A 560 -3.75 -27.54 -13.29
N ILE A 561 -3.93 -28.85 -13.13
CA ILE A 561 -3.63 -29.56 -11.89
C ILE A 561 -2.13 -29.49 -11.59
N TRP A 562 -1.28 -29.83 -12.57
CA TRP A 562 0.17 -29.76 -12.39
C TRP A 562 0.66 -28.33 -12.16
N TYR A 563 0.09 -27.36 -12.87
CA TYR A 563 0.37 -25.95 -12.63
C TYR A 563 0.07 -25.57 -11.17
N LEU A 564 -1.11 -25.91 -10.64
CA LEU A 564 -1.51 -25.59 -9.27
C LEU A 564 -0.60 -26.22 -8.20
N VAL A 565 -0.17 -27.47 -8.41
CA VAL A 565 0.75 -28.17 -7.48
C VAL A 565 2.10 -27.48 -7.44
N PHE A 566 2.73 -27.26 -8.62
CA PHE A 566 4.04 -26.62 -8.68
C PHE A 566 4.01 -25.13 -8.32
N SER A 567 2.93 -24.40 -8.67
CA SER A 567 2.76 -23.01 -8.24
C SER A 567 2.68 -22.91 -6.73
N SER A 568 1.96 -23.83 -6.07
CA SER A 568 1.86 -23.86 -4.60
C SER A 568 3.21 -24.19 -3.96
N PHE A 569 3.94 -25.15 -4.50
CA PHE A 569 5.28 -25.51 -4.02
C PHE A 569 6.27 -24.35 -4.16
N VAL A 570 6.34 -23.72 -5.34
CA VAL A 570 7.24 -22.58 -5.57
C VAL A 570 6.82 -21.35 -4.78
N GLY A 571 5.51 -21.11 -4.64
CA GLY A 571 5.00 -20.07 -3.76
C GLY A 571 5.40 -20.27 -2.30
N ALA A 572 5.33 -21.51 -1.80
CA ALA A 572 5.74 -21.87 -0.44
C ALA A 572 7.25 -21.71 -0.23
N THR A 573 8.10 -22.16 -1.18
CA THR A 573 9.55 -22.00 -1.07
C THR A 573 9.96 -20.53 -1.13
N ASN A 574 9.42 -19.74 -2.06
CA ASN A 574 9.64 -18.29 -2.11
C ASN A 574 9.16 -17.59 -0.83
N GLY A 575 8.04 -18.03 -0.26
CA GLY A 575 7.55 -17.54 1.02
C GLY A 575 8.51 -17.80 2.18
N LEU A 576 9.09 -19.00 2.23
CA LEU A 576 10.07 -19.39 3.24
C LEU A 576 11.38 -18.60 3.10
N PHE A 577 11.91 -18.43 1.88
CA PHE A 577 13.09 -17.59 1.64
C PHE A 577 12.84 -16.09 1.90
N SER A 578 11.58 -15.67 1.84
CA SER A 578 11.15 -14.31 2.21
C SER A 578 10.86 -14.17 3.70
N HIS A 579 11.04 -15.23 4.50
CA HIS A 579 10.76 -15.28 5.94
C HIS A 579 9.32 -14.85 6.29
N LEU A 580 8.36 -15.16 5.41
CA LEU A 580 6.95 -14.90 5.65
C LEU A 580 6.41 -15.86 6.71
N GLY A 581 5.91 -15.33 7.83
CA GLY A 581 5.30 -16.12 8.89
C GLY A 581 6.30 -16.84 9.80
N GLU A 582 7.48 -16.25 10.04
CA GLU A 582 8.47 -16.75 11.01
C GLU A 582 8.01 -16.51 12.46
N ILE A 583 7.28 -15.42 12.70
CA ILE A 583 6.56 -15.15 13.95
C ILE A 583 5.08 -15.40 13.71
N ARG A 584 4.56 -16.49 14.26
CA ARG A 584 3.15 -16.90 14.11
C ARG A 584 2.36 -16.74 15.40
N ASN A 585 3.04 -16.93 16.54
CA ASN A 585 2.41 -17.00 17.86
C ASN A 585 3.07 -16.04 18.85
N MET A 586 2.36 -15.74 19.94
CA MET A 586 2.84 -14.87 21.03
C MET A 586 4.13 -15.39 21.68
N GLU A 587 4.31 -16.69 21.81
CA GLU A 587 5.53 -17.29 22.35
C GLU A 587 6.77 -16.92 21.51
N GLN A 588 6.65 -17.02 20.19
CA GLN A 588 7.72 -16.64 19.26
C GLN A 588 7.98 -15.13 19.29
N LEU A 589 6.93 -14.32 19.48
CA LEU A 589 7.07 -12.89 19.67
C LEU A 589 7.90 -12.60 20.93
N ARG A 590 7.58 -13.22 22.07
CA ARG A 590 8.28 -12.99 23.35
C ARG A 590 9.77 -13.30 23.27
N LEU A 591 10.13 -14.42 22.62
CA LEU A 591 11.53 -14.81 22.40
C LEU A 591 12.30 -13.79 21.55
N ARG A 592 11.61 -13.16 20.58
CA ARG A 592 12.21 -12.18 19.68
C ARG A 592 12.05 -10.73 20.13
N PHE A 593 11.25 -10.46 21.15
CA PHE A 593 10.91 -9.11 21.59
C PHE A 593 12.15 -8.32 22.03
N GLN A 594 13.17 -9.00 22.58
CA GLN A 594 14.46 -8.40 22.91
C GLN A 594 15.20 -7.79 21.70
N PHE A 595 14.99 -8.34 20.50
CA PHE A 595 15.55 -7.82 19.24
C PHE A 595 14.63 -6.80 18.58
N PHE A 596 13.39 -6.67 19.06
CA PHE A 596 12.35 -5.85 18.45
C PHE A 596 12.70 -4.38 18.47
N ALA A 597 13.23 -3.88 19.59
CA ALA A 597 13.70 -2.50 19.68
C ALA A 597 14.83 -2.20 18.68
N SER A 598 15.79 -3.11 18.57
CA SER A 598 16.87 -2.96 17.58
C SER A 598 16.37 -3.09 16.14
N ALA A 599 15.37 -3.94 15.87
CA ALA A 599 14.76 -4.07 14.55
C ALA A 599 13.95 -2.82 14.17
N MET A 600 13.19 -2.23 15.10
CA MET A 600 12.50 -0.96 14.90
C MET A 600 13.49 0.17 14.63
N GLN A 601 14.56 0.27 15.42
CA GLN A 601 15.60 1.27 15.21
C GLN A 601 16.29 1.08 13.85
N PHE A 602 16.60 -0.15 13.46
CA PHE A 602 17.31 -0.42 12.20
C PHE A 602 16.44 -0.17 10.95
N ASN A 603 15.14 -0.50 11.02
CA ASN A 603 14.26 -0.42 9.86
C ASN A 603 13.46 0.88 9.79
N LEU A 604 12.89 1.36 10.91
CA LEU A 604 11.94 2.47 10.91
C LEU A 604 12.59 3.83 11.17
N MET A 605 13.74 3.87 11.85
CA MET A 605 14.47 5.11 12.10
C MET A 605 15.47 5.37 10.98
N PRO A 606 15.60 6.63 10.55
CA PRO A 606 16.58 6.98 9.55
C PRO A 606 18.00 6.85 10.09
N GLU A 607 18.92 6.33 9.27
CA GLU A 607 20.35 6.46 9.53
C GLU A 607 20.83 7.82 9.01
N ASP A 608 21.64 8.54 9.79
CA ASP A 608 22.40 9.70 9.32
C ASP A 608 23.28 9.27 8.15
N GLN A 609 22.82 9.59 6.92
CA GLN A 609 23.53 9.30 5.68
C GLN A 609 24.73 10.25 5.53
N LEU A 610 25.74 10.08 6.39
CA LEU A 610 27.04 10.72 6.25
C LEU A 610 27.75 10.16 5.00
N LEU A 611 27.60 10.91 3.90
CA LEU A 611 28.52 11.14 2.78
C LEU A 611 29.56 10.04 2.49
N SER A 612 29.30 9.17 1.49
CA SER A 612 30.32 8.58 0.59
C SER A 612 29.71 7.63 -0.47
N PRO A 613 29.85 7.89 -1.78
CA PRO A 613 29.45 6.97 -2.84
C PRO A 613 30.38 5.75 -3.02
N LYS A 614 31.57 5.73 -2.39
CA LYS A 614 32.49 4.57 -2.42
C LYS A 614 32.21 3.55 -1.31
N ALA A 615 31.42 3.92 -0.29
CA ALA A 615 31.05 3.05 0.83
C ALA A 615 29.91 2.07 0.51
N THR A 616 29.29 2.12 -0.68
CA THR A 616 27.99 1.45 -0.94
C THR A 616 28.03 -0.07 -0.87
N LEU A 617 29.11 -0.73 -1.33
CA LEU A 617 29.22 -2.19 -1.27
C LEU A 617 29.58 -2.69 0.14
N VAL A 618 30.53 -2.04 0.81
CA VAL A 618 30.91 -2.36 2.19
C VAL A 618 29.75 -2.07 3.15
N LYS A 619 29.02 -0.98 2.94
CA LYS A 619 27.79 -0.65 3.67
C LYS A 619 26.73 -1.72 3.44
N LYS A 620 26.41 -2.08 2.18
CA LYS A 620 25.46 -3.18 1.88
C LYS A 620 25.86 -4.50 2.53
N PHE A 621 27.15 -4.83 2.60
CA PHE A 621 27.64 -6.02 3.28
C PHE A 621 27.50 -5.93 4.81
N ARG A 622 27.83 -4.78 5.40
CA ARG A 622 27.64 -4.51 6.84
C ARG A 622 26.16 -4.55 7.22
N ASP A 623 25.28 -3.97 6.40
CA ASP A 623 23.83 -3.99 6.57
C ASP A 623 23.31 -5.42 6.44
N ALA A 624 23.83 -6.22 5.49
CA ALA A 624 23.50 -7.63 5.37
C ALA A 624 23.92 -8.43 6.61
N ILE A 625 25.12 -8.17 7.17
CA ILE A 625 25.56 -8.78 8.43
C ILE A 625 24.69 -8.34 9.61
N HIS A 626 24.34 -7.06 9.73
CA HIS A 626 23.46 -6.58 10.79
C HIS A 626 22.06 -7.16 10.69
N ARG A 627 21.50 -7.26 9.48
CA ARG A 627 20.23 -7.96 9.23
C ARG A 627 20.33 -9.43 9.62
N LEU A 628 21.43 -10.10 9.28
CA LEU A 628 21.64 -11.50 9.64
C LEU A 628 21.77 -11.67 11.17
N LYS A 629 22.46 -10.76 11.86
CA LYS A 629 22.54 -10.72 13.32
C LYS A 629 21.18 -10.47 13.98
N LEU A 630 20.40 -9.52 13.48
CA LEU A 630 19.04 -9.23 13.96
C LEU A 630 18.08 -10.41 13.70
N ARG A 631 18.21 -11.08 12.55
CA ARG A 631 17.36 -12.21 12.14
C ARG A 631 17.59 -13.47 12.95
N TYR A 632 18.86 -13.82 13.21
CA TYR A 632 19.23 -15.04 13.94
C TYR A 632 19.56 -14.80 15.41
N GLY A 633 19.43 -13.56 15.90
CA GLY A 633 19.70 -13.22 17.30
C GLY A 633 21.16 -13.38 17.72
N LEU A 634 22.12 -13.26 16.79
CA LEU A 634 23.55 -13.52 17.02
C LEU A 634 24.29 -12.35 17.72
N GLY A 635 23.63 -11.63 18.64
CA GLY A 635 24.19 -10.48 19.35
C GLY A 635 23.54 -10.21 20.71
N GLN A 636 24.13 -9.31 21.51
CA GLN A 636 23.60 -8.82 22.79
C GLN A 636 22.99 -7.41 22.63
N PRO A 637 21.82 -7.24 22.00
CA PRO A 637 21.23 -5.94 21.68
C PRO A 637 20.93 -5.08 22.93
N PHE A 638 20.61 -5.71 24.05
CA PHE A 638 20.28 -5.04 25.31
C PHE A 638 21.42 -4.17 25.85
N LYS A 639 22.69 -4.61 25.75
CA LYS A 639 23.84 -3.79 26.18
C LYS A 639 23.94 -2.46 25.43
N LYS A 640 23.54 -2.44 24.16
CA LYS A 640 23.52 -1.23 23.34
C LYS A 640 22.35 -0.31 23.73
N ILE A 641 21.18 -0.88 24.01
CA ILE A 641 19.98 -0.13 24.41
C ILE A 641 20.15 0.44 25.83
N GLU A 642 20.75 -0.33 26.76
CA GLU A 642 21.09 0.17 28.10
C GLU A 642 22.17 1.26 28.06
N SER A 643 23.13 1.16 27.14
CA SER A 643 24.14 2.21 26.97
C SER A 643 23.59 3.48 26.29
N SER A 644 22.45 3.39 25.58
CA SER A 644 21.80 4.51 24.89
C SER A 644 20.36 4.71 25.37
N GLN A 645 20.20 5.51 26.43
CA GLN A 645 18.90 5.84 27.01
C GLN A 645 17.93 6.52 26.00
N VAL A 646 18.46 7.14 24.94
CA VAL A 646 17.68 7.78 23.87
C VAL A 646 17.03 6.75 22.94
N GLU A 647 17.75 5.67 22.59
CA GLU A 647 17.19 4.60 21.75
C GLU A 647 16.04 3.88 22.48
N ALA A 648 16.18 3.65 23.79
CA ALA A 648 15.14 3.03 24.63
C ALA A 648 13.87 3.90 24.73
N THR A 649 14.03 5.21 24.92
CA THR A 649 12.89 6.14 25.03
C THR A 649 12.14 6.31 23.70
N ARG A 650 12.85 6.40 22.57
CA ARG A 650 12.22 6.42 21.24
C ARG A 650 11.38 5.17 20.98
N PHE A 651 11.92 4.00 21.31
CA PHE A 651 11.20 2.74 21.21
C PHE A 651 9.94 2.72 22.08
N ALA A 652 10.03 3.20 23.32
CA ALA A 652 8.90 3.28 24.24
C ALA A 652 7.78 4.19 23.71
N LEU A 653 8.12 5.36 23.15
CA LEU A 653 7.13 6.27 22.55
C LEU A 653 6.35 5.60 21.41
N ILE A 654 7.03 4.91 20.49
CA ILE A 654 6.37 4.21 19.38
C ILE A 654 5.51 3.04 19.89
N TRP A 655 6.07 2.21 20.77
CA TRP A 655 5.39 1.03 21.30
C TRP A 655 4.13 1.43 22.09
N ASN A 656 4.24 2.40 23.00
CA ASN A 656 3.12 2.84 23.82
C ASN A 656 2.01 3.47 22.96
N GLU A 657 2.33 4.20 21.88
CA GLU A 657 1.32 4.67 20.95
C GLU A 657 0.59 3.54 20.21
N ILE A 658 1.27 2.43 19.89
CA ILE A 658 0.61 1.23 19.35
C ILE A 658 -0.38 0.66 20.38
N ILE A 659 0.04 0.51 21.64
CA ILE A 659 -0.81 -0.02 22.72
C ILE A 659 -2.01 0.91 22.98
N ILE A 660 -1.80 2.22 23.04
CA ILE A 660 -2.86 3.22 23.18
C ILE A 660 -3.85 3.11 22.01
N THR A 661 -3.37 2.93 20.78
CA THR A 661 -4.27 2.78 19.61
C THR A 661 -5.08 1.49 19.70
N LEU A 662 -4.49 0.37 20.12
CA LEU A 662 -5.25 -0.87 20.38
C LEU A 662 -6.33 -0.68 21.45
N ARG A 663 -6.05 0.14 22.47
CA ARG A 663 -7.02 0.49 23.50
C ARG A 663 -8.13 1.41 22.99
N GLU A 664 -7.81 2.40 22.16
CA GLU A 664 -8.77 3.29 21.49
C GLU A 664 -9.72 2.52 20.56
N GLU A 665 -9.27 1.40 20.00
CA GLU A 665 -10.10 0.48 19.20
C GLU A 665 -10.90 -0.54 20.03
N ASP A 666 -10.74 -0.51 21.37
CA ASP A 666 -11.35 -1.42 22.34
C ASP A 666 -10.88 -2.89 22.20
N LEU A 667 -9.70 -3.12 21.61
CA LEU A 667 -9.14 -4.47 21.47
C LEU A 667 -8.49 -5.01 22.76
N ILE A 668 -8.07 -4.12 23.65
CA ILE A 668 -7.45 -4.47 24.95
C ILE A 668 -8.11 -3.70 26.09
N SER A 669 -8.06 -4.23 27.31
CA SER A 669 -8.58 -3.56 28.51
C SER A 669 -7.57 -2.59 29.13
N ASP A 670 -8.01 -1.74 30.06
CA ASP A 670 -7.11 -0.83 30.79
C ASP A 670 -6.05 -1.60 31.60
N GLY A 671 -6.43 -2.73 32.19
CA GLY A 671 -5.49 -3.62 32.87
C GLY A 671 -4.43 -4.21 31.91
N GLU A 672 -4.82 -4.61 30.69
CA GLU A 672 -3.87 -5.11 29.69
C GLU A 672 -2.92 -4.02 29.18
N VAL A 673 -3.39 -2.77 29.07
CA VAL A 673 -2.52 -1.62 28.75
C VAL A 673 -1.40 -1.50 29.76
N GLU A 674 -1.69 -1.53 31.07
CA GLU A 674 -0.66 -1.45 32.12
C GLU A 674 0.36 -2.60 32.04
N LEU A 675 -0.07 -3.79 31.62
CA LEU A 675 0.81 -4.96 31.46
C LEU A 675 1.73 -4.86 30.23
N MET A 676 1.27 -4.19 29.18
CA MET A 676 1.95 -4.11 27.89
C MET A 676 2.76 -2.83 27.68
N GLU A 677 2.46 -1.76 28.43
CA GLU A 677 3.17 -0.49 28.36
C GLU A 677 4.65 -0.60 28.76
N LEU A 678 5.50 0.19 28.12
CA LEU A 678 6.88 0.46 28.55
C LEU A 678 6.88 1.72 29.42
N PRO A 679 6.98 1.62 30.75
CA PRO A 679 6.96 2.79 31.61
C PRO A 679 8.25 3.59 31.49
N PRO A 680 8.20 4.92 31.71
CA PRO A 680 9.41 5.74 31.82
C PRO A 680 10.26 5.27 33.01
N ASN A 681 11.55 5.58 32.96
CA ASN A 681 12.44 5.28 34.08
C ASN A 681 12.10 6.22 35.26
N CYS A 682 11.51 5.65 36.31
CA CYS A 682 11.18 6.33 37.57
C CYS A 682 11.83 5.57 38.74
N TRP A 683 11.85 6.16 39.93
CA TRP A 683 12.41 5.56 41.15
C TRP A 683 13.91 5.18 41.07
N ASN A 684 14.66 5.79 40.13
CA ASN A 684 16.09 5.54 39.91
C ASN A 684 16.44 4.06 39.65
N ILE A 685 15.58 3.35 38.91
CA ILE A 685 15.75 1.94 38.58
C ILE A 685 16.91 1.78 37.57
N ARG A 686 17.82 0.83 37.86
CA ARG A 686 19.09 0.65 37.13
C ARG A 686 18.96 -0.04 35.76
N VAL A 687 17.82 -0.65 35.47
CA VAL A 687 17.58 -1.46 34.25
C VAL A 687 16.44 -0.92 33.42
N ILE A 688 16.39 -1.35 32.15
CA ILE A 688 15.22 -1.10 31.29
C ILE A 688 14.01 -1.84 31.86
N ARG A 689 12.90 -1.10 31.97
CA ARG A 689 11.64 -1.60 32.51
C ARG A 689 10.79 -2.22 31.40
N TRP A 690 11.06 -3.48 31.09
CA TRP A 690 10.31 -4.22 30.05
C TRP A 690 8.83 -4.42 30.44
N PRO A 691 7.90 -4.59 29.48
CA PRO A 691 6.49 -4.86 29.78
C PRO A 691 6.31 -6.03 30.74
N CYS A 692 5.35 -5.93 31.67
CA CYS A 692 5.10 -6.95 32.69
C CYS A 692 4.81 -8.31 32.07
N PHE A 693 4.09 -8.35 30.93
CA PHE A 693 3.76 -9.61 30.26
C PHE A 693 4.99 -10.41 29.78
N LEU A 694 6.17 -9.77 29.65
CA LEU A 694 7.43 -10.44 29.33
C LEU A 694 8.15 -10.98 30.57
N LEU A 695 8.03 -10.26 31.69
CA LEU A 695 8.68 -10.57 32.98
C LEU A 695 7.99 -11.72 33.75
N CYS A 696 6.84 -12.19 33.27
CA CYS A 696 5.99 -13.18 33.96
C CYS A 696 6.76 -14.41 34.43
N ASN A 697 6.55 -14.80 35.68
CA ASN A 697 7.15 -15.95 36.34
C ASN A 697 8.70 -15.93 36.45
N GLU A 698 9.41 -15.06 35.73
CA GLU A 698 10.87 -15.00 35.75
C GLU A 698 11.43 -14.64 37.14
N PHE A 699 10.76 -13.74 37.87
CA PHE A 699 11.13 -13.42 39.25
C PHE A 699 10.93 -14.61 40.20
N LEU A 700 9.80 -15.31 40.10
CA LEU A 700 9.51 -16.48 40.93
C LEU A 700 10.43 -17.66 40.59
N LEU A 701 10.79 -17.83 39.33
CA LEU A 701 11.80 -18.79 38.88
C LEU A 701 13.20 -18.43 39.39
N ALA A 702 13.57 -17.15 39.39
CA ALA A 702 14.83 -16.71 40.00
C ALA A 702 14.84 -16.96 41.52
N LEU A 703 13.71 -16.75 42.20
CA LEU A 703 13.53 -17.03 43.63
C LEU A 703 13.65 -18.53 43.94
N SER A 704 13.07 -19.41 43.11
CA SER A 704 13.21 -20.86 43.28
C SER A 704 14.63 -21.33 43.00
N GLN A 705 15.27 -20.81 41.96
CA GLN A 705 16.67 -21.10 41.63
C GLN A 705 17.63 -20.65 42.74
N ALA A 706 17.39 -19.50 43.37
CA ALA A 706 18.19 -19.01 44.50
C ALA A 706 18.11 -19.95 45.72
N LYS A 707 16.98 -20.62 45.92
CA LYS A 707 16.81 -21.63 46.97
C LYS A 707 17.50 -22.96 46.60
N GLU A 708 17.33 -23.44 45.37
CA GLU A 708 17.94 -24.69 44.90
C GLU A 708 19.47 -24.63 44.86
N LEU A 709 20.03 -23.47 44.53
CA LEU A 709 21.47 -23.24 44.38
C LEU A 709 22.08 -22.47 45.56
N ALA A 710 21.51 -22.62 46.76
CA ALA A 710 21.95 -21.89 47.95
C ALA A 710 23.42 -22.15 48.37
N ASP A 711 23.98 -23.29 47.96
CA ASP A 711 25.36 -23.70 48.26
C ASP A 711 26.32 -23.48 47.07
N ALA A 712 25.82 -23.05 45.91
CA ALA A 712 26.64 -22.76 44.74
C ALA A 712 27.25 -21.34 44.83
N PRO A 713 28.39 -21.08 44.17
CA PRO A 713 28.94 -19.73 44.09
C PRO A 713 27.97 -18.75 43.42
N ASP A 714 27.90 -17.51 43.91
CA ASP A 714 27.05 -16.43 43.39
C ASP A 714 27.14 -16.27 41.86
N PHE A 715 28.33 -16.44 41.30
CA PHE A 715 28.56 -16.36 39.85
C PHE A 715 27.69 -17.35 39.07
N TRP A 716 27.60 -18.61 39.51
CA TRP A 716 26.80 -19.64 38.83
C TRP A 716 25.30 -19.36 38.94
N LEU A 717 24.85 -18.94 40.12
CA LEU A 717 23.46 -18.52 40.33
C LEU A 717 23.12 -17.34 39.41
N TRP A 718 23.98 -16.32 39.35
CA TRP A 718 23.77 -15.15 38.52
C TRP A 718 23.80 -15.46 37.03
N VAL A 719 24.71 -16.33 36.56
CA VAL A 719 24.73 -16.80 35.16
C VAL A 719 23.45 -17.55 34.80
N LYS A 720 22.88 -18.33 35.72
CA LYS A 720 21.62 -19.05 35.50
C LYS A 720 20.43 -18.09 35.41
N ILE A 721 20.36 -17.10 36.30
CA ILE A 721 19.34 -16.03 36.27
C ILE A 721 19.48 -15.20 34.98
N CYS A 722 20.70 -14.87 34.58
CA CYS A 722 21.00 -14.08 33.37
C CYS A 722 20.88 -14.87 32.06
N LYS A 723 20.54 -16.16 32.09
CA LYS A 723 20.28 -16.94 30.86
C LYS A 723 19.11 -16.34 30.07
N ASN A 724 18.12 -15.79 30.77
CA ASN A 724 17.06 -14.96 30.20
C ASN A 724 17.24 -13.52 30.68
N GLU A 725 17.29 -12.58 29.76
CA GLU A 725 17.49 -11.15 30.08
C GLU A 725 16.31 -10.58 30.87
N TYR A 726 15.10 -11.07 30.63
CA TYR A 726 13.90 -10.68 31.39
C TYR A 726 14.02 -11.10 32.87
N GLY A 727 14.67 -12.23 33.17
CA GLY A 727 14.95 -12.66 34.54
C GLY A 727 15.90 -11.71 35.27
N ARG A 728 16.99 -11.30 34.61
CA ARG A 728 17.90 -10.27 35.13
C ARG A 728 17.18 -8.96 35.44
N CYS A 729 16.39 -8.47 34.48
CA CYS A 729 15.66 -7.20 34.63
C CYS A 729 14.58 -7.29 35.71
N ALA A 730 13.83 -8.39 35.78
CA ALA A 730 12.78 -8.58 36.79
C ALA A 730 13.34 -8.55 38.22
N VAL A 731 14.48 -9.21 38.45
CA VAL A 731 15.13 -9.24 39.78
C VAL A 731 15.64 -7.86 40.18
N ILE A 732 16.32 -7.14 39.27
CA ILE A 732 16.86 -5.81 39.56
C ILE A 732 15.73 -4.78 39.73
N GLU A 733 14.71 -4.79 38.86
CA GLU A 733 13.55 -3.90 38.95
C GLU A 733 12.79 -4.12 40.26
N ALA A 734 12.54 -5.38 40.64
CA ALA A 734 11.87 -5.68 41.90
C ALA A 734 12.68 -5.18 43.10
N TYR A 735 14.00 -5.42 43.12
CA TYR A 735 14.87 -4.98 44.22
C TYR A 735 14.92 -3.45 44.35
N ASP A 736 15.16 -2.73 43.25
CA ASP A 736 15.24 -1.25 43.26
C ASP A 736 13.87 -0.64 43.61
N SER A 737 12.77 -1.23 43.12
CA SER A 737 11.42 -0.77 43.45
C SER A 737 11.06 -1.00 44.92
N ILE A 738 11.37 -2.17 45.48
CA ILE A 738 11.15 -2.45 46.92
C ILE A 738 11.97 -1.48 47.78
N LYS A 739 13.23 -1.23 47.41
CA LYS A 739 14.10 -0.25 48.09
C LYS A 739 13.47 1.14 48.08
N HIS A 740 12.96 1.58 46.93
CA HIS A 740 12.29 2.88 46.82
C HIS A 740 10.99 2.94 47.63
N VAL A 741 10.12 1.95 47.51
CA VAL A 741 8.82 1.90 48.23
C VAL A 741 9.05 1.94 49.75
N LEU A 742 9.96 1.11 50.29
CA LEU A 742 10.25 1.10 51.73
C LEU A 742 10.84 2.42 52.22
N LEU A 743 11.72 3.06 51.45
CA LEU A 743 12.26 4.38 51.80
C LEU A 743 11.23 5.50 51.65
N THR A 744 10.20 5.33 50.81
CA THR A 744 9.11 6.30 50.64
C THR A 744 8.08 6.20 51.76
N LEU A 745 7.81 4.97 52.23
CA LEU A 745 6.86 4.71 53.32
C LEU A 745 7.35 5.20 54.68
N ILE A 746 8.67 5.34 54.87
CA ILE A 746 9.28 5.79 56.13
C ILE A 746 9.64 7.27 56.02
N ARG A 747 9.30 8.05 57.05
CA ARG A 747 9.60 9.50 57.09
C ARG A 747 11.10 9.77 56.98
N TYR A 748 11.47 10.67 56.08
CA TYR A 748 12.85 11.10 55.90
C TYR A 748 13.39 11.76 57.19
N GLY A 749 14.57 11.32 57.64
CA GLY A 749 15.24 11.88 58.81
C GLY A 749 14.97 11.17 60.15
N THR A 750 14.18 10.09 60.17
CA THR A 750 14.02 9.26 61.37
C THR A 750 15.12 8.19 61.51
N GLU A 751 15.27 7.59 62.71
CA GLU A 751 16.24 6.50 62.92
C GLU A 751 15.90 5.26 62.07
N GLU A 752 14.61 4.98 61.89
CA GLU A 752 14.09 3.84 61.09
C GLU A 752 14.45 3.98 59.61
N TYR A 753 14.41 5.21 59.08
CA TYR A 753 14.83 5.48 57.70
C TYR A 753 16.31 5.13 57.50
N ASN A 754 17.18 5.50 58.46
CA ASN A 754 18.60 5.20 58.41
C ASN A 754 18.88 3.69 58.53
N ILE A 755 18.12 2.97 59.35
CA ILE A 755 18.21 1.51 59.48
C ILE A 755 17.94 0.83 58.13
N VAL A 756 16.83 1.19 57.46
CA VAL A 756 16.48 0.62 56.15
C VAL A 756 17.52 0.99 55.09
N LEU A 757 18.02 2.24 55.11
CA LEU A 757 19.06 2.68 54.18
C LEU A 757 20.37 1.89 54.35
N ILE A 758 20.81 1.67 55.59
CA ILE A 758 22.04 0.91 55.90
C ILE A 758 21.87 -0.57 55.53
N LEU A 759 20.70 -1.15 55.78
CA LEU A 759 20.38 -2.52 55.39
C LEU A 759 20.59 -2.72 53.88
N PHE A 760 19.99 -1.88 53.04
CA PHE A 760 20.17 -1.95 51.59
C PHE A 760 21.62 -1.68 51.16
N LYS A 761 22.36 -0.79 51.83
CA LYS A 761 23.79 -0.57 51.55
C LYS A 761 24.65 -1.81 51.79
N LYS A 762 24.37 -2.57 52.86
CA LYS A 762 25.09 -3.82 53.14
C LYS A 762 24.76 -4.91 52.12
N ILE A 763 23.49 -5.05 51.76
CA ILE A 763 23.07 -5.99 50.71
C ILE A 763 23.74 -5.61 49.38
N ASP A 764 23.72 -4.32 49.00
CA ASP A 764 24.38 -3.82 47.79
C ASP A 764 25.90 -4.14 47.79
N PHE A 765 26.59 -3.99 48.94
CA PHE A 765 28.00 -4.34 49.09
C PHE A 765 28.27 -5.85 48.92
N SER A 766 27.45 -6.70 49.53
CA SER A 766 27.56 -8.17 49.38
C SER A 766 27.29 -8.63 47.96
N VAL A 767 26.35 -8.01 47.24
CA VAL A 767 26.08 -8.30 45.82
C VAL A 767 27.26 -7.89 44.94
N GLN A 768 27.86 -6.71 45.15
CA GLN A 768 29.00 -6.23 44.36
C GLN A 768 30.25 -7.10 44.51
N ASN A 769 30.47 -7.65 45.71
CA ASN A 769 31.62 -8.52 45.99
C ASN A 769 31.38 -10.01 45.68
N GLY A 770 30.17 -10.39 45.24
CA GLY A 770 29.82 -11.78 44.93
C GLY A 770 29.81 -12.70 46.16
N GLN A 771 29.37 -12.18 47.31
CA GLN A 771 29.36 -12.88 48.61
C GLN A 771 27.96 -12.98 49.23
N LEU A 772 26.90 -12.86 48.43
CA LEU A 772 25.51 -12.90 48.89
C LEU A 772 25.11 -14.27 49.45
N THR A 773 25.37 -15.38 48.73
CA THR A 773 25.09 -16.75 49.25
C THR A 773 25.97 -17.11 50.44
N ALA A 774 27.17 -16.53 50.53
CA ALA A 774 28.07 -16.70 51.68
C ALA A 774 27.59 -15.94 52.93
N SER A 775 26.98 -14.77 52.74
CA SER A 775 26.58 -13.86 53.83
C SER A 775 25.14 -14.07 54.31
N TYR A 776 24.24 -14.57 53.46
CA TYR A 776 22.80 -14.64 53.72
C TYR A 776 22.19 -16.03 53.44
N LYS A 777 21.12 -16.37 54.17
CA LYS A 777 20.36 -17.62 54.05
C LYS A 777 19.28 -17.48 52.95
N MET A 778 19.53 -18.05 51.77
CA MET A 778 18.58 -17.97 50.63
C MET A 778 17.20 -18.61 50.92
N ALA A 779 17.12 -19.58 51.83
CA ALA A 779 15.85 -20.19 52.22
C ALA A 779 14.87 -19.20 52.90
N VAL A 780 15.39 -18.16 53.57
CA VAL A 780 14.59 -17.13 54.24
C VAL A 780 14.00 -16.12 53.25
N LEU A 781 14.59 -16.02 52.04
CA LEU A 781 14.15 -15.10 50.99
C LEU A 781 12.69 -15.34 50.55
N GLN A 782 12.23 -16.60 50.56
CA GLN A 782 10.83 -16.93 50.27
C GLN A 782 9.86 -16.42 51.34
N LYS A 783 10.27 -16.43 52.62
CA LYS A 783 9.47 -15.86 53.70
C LYS A 783 9.38 -14.34 53.60
N ILE A 784 10.50 -13.70 53.27
CA ILE A 784 10.57 -12.24 53.02
C ILE A 784 9.66 -11.87 51.86
N HIS A 785 9.72 -12.59 50.74
CA HIS A 785 8.82 -12.40 49.60
C HIS A 785 7.34 -12.48 50.00
N GLY A 786 6.93 -13.50 50.76
CA GLY A 786 5.54 -13.63 51.21
C GLY A 786 5.05 -12.46 52.07
N LYS A 787 5.91 -11.92 52.94
CA LYS A 787 5.59 -10.73 53.76
C LYS A 787 5.57 -9.44 52.93
N LEU A 788 6.47 -9.28 51.96
CA LEU A 788 6.47 -8.15 51.02
C LEU A 788 5.20 -8.12 50.15
N VAL A 789 4.75 -9.27 49.65
CA VAL A 789 3.50 -9.38 48.89
C VAL A 789 2.32 -8.94 49.75
N SER A 790 2.26 -9.39 51.01
CA SER A 790 1.20 -8.99 51.95
C SER A 790 1.18 -7.47 52.21
N LEU A 791 2.36 -6.84 52.33
CA LEU A 791 2.50 -5.40 52.50
C LEU A 791 2.02 -4.64 51.26
N ILE A 792 2.45 -5.06 50.07
CA ILE A 792 2.09 -4.41 48.81
C ILE A 792 0.58 -4.57 48.53
N ASP A 793 0.00 -5.75 48.80
CA ASP A 793 -1.45 -5.99 48.66
C ASP A 793 -2.28 -5.05 49.52
N LEU A 794 -1.81 -4.74 50.74
CA LEU A 794 -2.46 -3.79 51.64
C LEU A 794 -2.42 -2.38 51.07
N LEU A 795 -1.24 -1.96 50.57
CA LEU A 795 -1.04 -0.64 49.97
C LEU A 795 -1.83 -0.45 48.67
N VAL A 796 -1.89 -1.47 47.80
CA VAL A 796 -2.65 -1.40 46.53
C VAL A 796 -4.16 -1.30 46.79
N LYS A 797 -4.68 -2.01 47.79
CA LYS A 797 -6.11 -1.96 48.16
C LYS A 797 -6.53 -0.64 48.80
N GLN A 798 -5.59 0.28 49.05
CA GLN A 798 -5.81 1.57 49.72
C GLN A 798 -6.57 1.42 51.06
N LYS A 799 -6.43 0.27 51.72
CA LYS A 799 -6.99 0.03 53.05
C LYS A 799 -6.01 0.59 54.06
N ASN A 800 -6.29 1.78 54.59
CA ASN A 800 -5.43 2.52 55.53
C ASN A 800 -5.40 1.88 56.94
N ASP A 801 -5.05 0.60 57.04
CA ASP A 801 -4.83 -0.05 58.34
C ASP A 801 -3.35 0.13 58.74
N LEU A 802 -3.11 1.22 59.47
CA LEU A 802 -1.78 1.58 59.99
C LEU A 802 -1.23 0.46 60.88
N SER A 803 -2.07 -0.20 61.69
CA SER A 803 -1.65 -1.25 62.61
C SER A 803 -1.11 -2.49 61.89
N GLN A 804 -1.78 -2.92 60.82
CA GLN A 804 -1.33 -4.04 60.00
C GLN A 804 -0.06 -3.70 59.21
N THR A 805 0.06 -2.46 58.75
CA THR A 805 1.26 -1.98 58.03
C THR A 805 2.49 -1.98 58.94
N VAL A 806 2.36 -1.46 60.17
CA VAL A 806 3.43 -1.48 61.19
C VAL A 806 3.82 -2.93 61.52
N ASN A 807 2.86 -3.82 61.75
CA ASN A 807 3.12 -5.23 62.04
C ASN A 807 3.88 -5.95 60.92
N LEU A 808 3.53 -5.66 59.66
CA LEU A 808 4.20 -6.25 58.49
C LEU A 808 5.63 -5.70 58.33
N LEU A 809 5.83 -4.40 58.54
CA LEU A 809 7.17 -3.80 58.53
C LEU A 809 8.04 -4.33 59.68
N GLN A 810 7.47 -4.53 60.86
CA GLN A 810 8.14 -5.15 62.00
C GLN A 810 8.58 -6.59 61.67
N ALA A 811 7.69 -7.39 61.08
CA ALA A 811 7.99 -8.75 60.66
C ALA A 811 9.07 -8.79 59.56
N LEU A 812 9.06 -7.82 58.63
CA LEU A 812 10.09 -7.69 57.61
C LEU A 812 11.44 -7.30 58.20
N TYR A 813 11.48 -6.38 59.17
CA TYR A 813 12.69 -6.01 59.88
C TYR A 813 13.31 -7.21 60.60
N GLU A 814 12.51 -7.96 61.36
CA GLU A 814 12.98 -9.14 62.10
C GLU A 814 13.56 -10.20 61.13
N LEU A 815 12.85 -10.48 60.03
CA LEU A 815 13.30 -11.43 59.02
C LEU A 815 14.58 -10.96 58.32
N CYS A 816 14.66 -9.70 57.90
CA CYS A 816 15.78 -9.17 57.12
C CYS A 816 17.05 -8.90 57.95
N VAL A 817 16.92 -8.50 59.21
CA VAL A 817 18.06 -8.12 60.07
C VAL A 817 18.52 -9.28 60.95
N ARG A 818 17.62 -10.09 61.49
CA ARG A 818 17.97 -11.17 62.44
C ARG A 818 18.01 -12.58 61.82
N GLU A 819 17.09 -12.91 60.91
CA GLU A 819 17.02 -14.26 60.32
C GLU A 819 17.77 -14.42 59.00
N PHE A 820 17.81 -13.38 58.16
CA PHE A 820 18.37 -13.45 56.81
C PHE A 820 19.91 -13.60 56.79
N PRO A 821 20.70 -12.93 57.64
CA PRO A 821 22.15 -13.16 57.72
C PRO A 821 22.50 -14.59 58.20
N LYS A 822 23.56 -15.19 57.64
CA LYS A 822 24.04 -16.50 58.10
C LYS A 822 24.64 -16.44 59.51
N MET A 823 25.39 -15.38 59.80
CA MET A 823 25.93 -15.08 61.13
C MET A 823 24.96 -14.19 61.91
N GLN A 824 24.43 -14.72 63.01
CA GLN A 824 23.58 -13.96 63.93
C GLN A 824 24.46 -13.03 64.76
N LYS A 825 24.13 -11.75 64.76
CA LYS A 825 24.83 -10.73 65.54
C LYS A 825 24.04 -10.36 66.80
N PRO A 826 24.70 -10.18 67.94
CA PRO A 826 24.06 -9.66 69.15
C PRO A 826 23.65 -8.18 68.96
N THR A 827 22.65 -7.73 69.72
CA THR A 827 22.01 -6.41 69.56
C THR A 827 23.01 -5.24 69.64
N TYR A 828 24.08 -5.36 70.43
CA TYR A 828 25.10 -4.31 70.54
C TYR A 828 25.85 -4.07 69.22
N GLU A 829 26.19 -5.13 68.48
CA GLU A 829 26.84 -5.00 67.16
C GLU A 829 25.88 -4.42 66.12
N LEU A 830 24.60 -4.77 66.21
CA LEU A 830 23.58 -4.19 65.33
C LEU A 830 23.41 -2.68 65.58
N MET A 831 23.56 -2.22 66.83
CA MET A 831 23.52 -0.79 67.17
C MET A 831 24.76 -0.03 66.66
N GLU A 832 25.97 -0.61 66.79
CA GLU A 832 27.20 -0.02 66.23
C GLU A 832 27.16 0.09 64.71
N GLU A 833 26.56 -0.91 64.05
CA GLU A 833 26.40 -0.93 62.60
C GLU A 833 25.20 -0.08 62.10
N GLY A 834 24.44 0.54 63.01
CA GLY A 834 23.27 1.38 62.68
C GLY A 834 22.07 0.60 62.14
N LEU A 835 21.98 -0.71 62.42
CA LEU A 835 20.88 -1.58 62.04
C LEU A 835 19.83 -1.78 63.17
N ALA A 836 20.07 -1.22 64.35
CA ALA A 836 19.15 -1.22 65.49
C ALA A 836 19.06 0.21 66.08
N PRO A 837 17.91 0.60 66.67
CA PRO A 837 17.71 1.92 67.25
C PRO A 837 18.68 2.18 68.41
N LYS A 838 19.09 3.45 68.60
CA LYS A 838 20.13 3.81 69.60
C LYS A 838 19.58 3.99 71.01
N ASN A 839 18.27 4.23 71.16
CA ASN A 839 17.60 4.42 72.44
C ASN A 839 16.85 3.15 72.87
N VAL A 840 17.32 2.50 73.94
CA VAL A 840 16.71 1.28 74.54
C VAL A 840 15.49 1.60 75.43
N ALA A 841 15.24 2.88 75.75
CA ALA A 841 14.21 3.30 76.70
C ALA A 841 12.78 3.47 76.12
N ALA A 842 12.53 3.02 74.88
CA ALA A 842 11.23 3.13 74.19
C ALA A 842 10.57 1.75 73.97
N ASP A 843 10.72 0.83 74.92
CA ASP A 843 10.36 -0.59 74.81
C ASP A 843 8.85 -0.92 74.98
N GLU A 844 7.95 0.07 74.88
CA GLU A 844 6.49 -0.17 74.94
C GLU A 844 5.78 -0.08 73.57
N GLY A 845 6.48 0.33 72.49
CA GLY A 845 5.89 0.51 71.15
C GLY A 845 6.57 -0.27 70.03
N LEU A 846 5.90 -0.43 68.88
CA LEU A 846 6.48 -1.08 67.68
C LEU A 846 7.45 -0.12 66.97
N LEU A 847 8.55 -0.63 66.39
CA LEU A 847 9.65 0.17 65.81
C LEU A 847 9.16 1.21 64.78
N PHE A 848 8.14 0.86 63.99
CA PHE A 848 7.64 1.71 62.89
C PHE A 848 6.37 2.49 63.23
N GLU A 849 5.88 2.45 64.47
CA GLU A 849 4.57 2.98 64.87
C GLU A 849 4.40 4.49 64.57
N ASN A 850 5.46 5.29 64.76
CA ASN A 850 5.45 6.73 64.55
C ASN A 850 6.22 7.20 63.29
N ALA A 851 6.70 6.27 62.46
CA ALA A 851 7.63 6.55 61.37
C ALA A 851 7.01 6.43 59.97
N ILE A 852 5.75 5.99 59.85
CA ILE A 852 5.11 5.73 58.55
C ILE A 852 4.48 7.01 57.95
N ASN A 853 4.69 7.21 56.65
CA ASN A 853 4.00 8.17 55.82
C ASN A 853 3.49 7.46 54.55
N ILE A 854 2.19 7.17 54.50
CA ILE A 854 1.57 6.59 53.30
C ILE A 854 1.34 7.72 52.30
N PRO A 855 1.78 7.60 51.03
CA PRO A 855 1.50 8.59 50.00
C PRO A 855 0.00 8.87 49.83
N ASP A 856 -0.36 10.10 49.48
CA ASP A 856 -1.76 10.49 49.27
C ASP A 856 -2.43 9.62 48.20
N ALA A 857 -3.70 9.23 48.44
CA ALA A 857 -4.51 8.42 47.51
C ALA A 857 -4.66 9.04 46.10
N GLU A 858 -4.36 10.34 45.97
CA GLU A 858 -4.37 11.10 44.71
C GLU A 858 -3.12 10.91 43.85
N ASP A 859 -2.03 10.32 44.38
CA ASP A 859 -0.80 10.05 43.60
C ASP A 859 -0.98 8.82 42.70
N ALA A 860 -1.71 9.02 41.60
CA ALA A 860 -2.04 7.98 40.63
C ALA A 860 -0.79 7.29 40.04
N ASP A 861 0.32 8.02 39.90
CA ASP A 861 1.57 7.48 39.36
C ASP A 861 2.23 6.53 40.35
N PHE A 862 2.32 6.90 41.64
CA PHE A 862 2.84 6.02 42.67
C PHE A 862 2.05 4.69 42.74
N TYR A 863 0.72 4.76 42.78
CA TYR A 863 -0.11 3.56 42.82
C TYR A 863 -0.08 2.73 41.53
N LYS A 864 0.09 3.36 40.36
CA LYS A 864 0.32 2.65 39.09
C LYS A 864 1.62 1.85 39.13
N GLN A 865 2.70 2.45 39.61
CA GLN A 865 3.98 1.75 39.76
C GLN A 865 3.92 0.66 40.85
N LEU A 866 3.14 0.86 41.91
CA LEU A 866 2.91 -0.13 42.95
C LEU A 866 2.15 -1.36 42.42
N ARG A 867 1.09 -1.17 41.62
CA ARG A 867 0.38 -2.27 40.92
C ARG A 867 1.31 -3.06 40.00
N ARG A 868 2.21 -2.37 39.32
CA ARG A 868 3.26 -3.01 38.50
C ARG A 868 4.20 -3.86 39.35
N LEU A 869 4.69 -3.34 40.49
CA LEU A 869 5.54 -4.10 41.40
C LEU A 869 4.81 -5.35 41.94
N GLN A 870 3.56 -5.19 42.37
CA GLN A 870 2.71 -6.29 42.80
C GLN A 870 2.63 -7.38 41.71
N THR A 871 2.44 -6.95 40.46
CA THR A 871 2.39 -7.87 39.31
C THR A 871 3.69 -8.63 39.13
N ILE A 872 4.85 -7.97 39.17
CA ILE A 872 6.16 -8.63 39.03
C ILE A 872 6.36 -9.69 40.13
N LEU A 873 5.96 -9.38 41.37
CA LEU A 873 6.15 -10.26 42.53
C LEU A 873 5.18 -11.44 42.58
N THR A 874 4.00 -11.34 41.96
CA THR A 874 2.92 -12.34 42.07
C THR A 874 2.62 -13.08 40.76
N SER A 875 3.10 -12.58 39.62
CA SER A 875 2.79 -13.12 38.29
C SER A 875 3.14 -14.60 38.14
N LYS A 876 2.16 -15.36 37.62
CA LYS A 876 2.28 -16.80 37.27
C LYS A 876 2.12 -16.98 35.76
N ASP A 877 2.19 -18.22 35.28
CA ASP A 877 2.11 -18.60 33.86
C ASP A 877 0.81 -18.15 33.14
N SER A 878 -0.24 -17.74 33.84
CA SER A 878 -1.50 -17.26 33.24
C SER A 878 -1.33 -16.03 32.32
N MET A 879 -0.23 -15.29 32.46
CA MET A 879 0.08 -14.12 31.65
C MET A 879 0.72 -14.41 30.28
N HIS A 880 0.93 -15.69 29.91
CA HIS A 880 1.37 -16.07 28.56
C HIS A 880 0.38 -15.71 27.44
N ASN A 881 -0.88 -15.49 27.81
CA ASN A 881 -2.00 -15.23 26.91
C ASN A 881 -2.37 -13.73 26.81
N VAL A 882 -1.52 -12.79 27.24
CA VAL A 882 -1.79 -11.35 27.08
C VAL A 882 -1.25 -10.83 25.74
N PRO A 883 -2.02 -10.04 24.96
CA PRO A 883 -3.42 -9.66 25.18
C PRO A 883 -4.38 -10.82 24.86
N LEU A 884 -5.56 -10.85 25.49
CA LEU A 884 -6.55 -11.91 25.33
C LEU A 884 -7.19 -11.93 23.93
N ASN A 885 -7.46 -10.75 23.38
CA ASN A 885 -8.12 -10.59 22.08
C ASN A 885 -7.24 -11.15 20.94
N LEU A 886 -7.85 -11.99 20.09
CA LEU A 886 -7.16 -12.68 19.00
C LEU A 886 -6.69 -11.72 17.89
N GLU A 887 -7.45 -10.65 17.64
CA GLU A 887 -7.14 -9.66 16.63
C GLU A 887 -5.94 -8.79 17.05
N ALA A 888 -5.86 -8.37 18.31
CA ALA A 888 -4.69 -7.70 18.88
C ALA A 888 -3.42 -8.57 18.78
N ARG A 889 -3.51 -9.86 19.14
CA ARG A 889 -2.39 -10.81 18.98
C ARG A 889 -1.94 -10.92 17.53
N ARG A 890 -2.89 -11.04 16.60
CA ARG A 890 -2.62 -11.15 15.16
C ARG A 890 -1.90 -9.90 14.65
N ARG A 891 -2.40 -8.71 14.97
CA ARG A 891 -1.82 -7.43 14.55
C ARG A 891 -0.39 -7.23 15.04
N ILE A 892 -0.14 -7.48 16.33
CA ILE A 892 1.20 -7.36 16.92
C ILE A 892 2.15 -8.41 16.31
N ALA A 893 1.72 -9.66 16.16
CA ALA A 893 2.52 -10.70 15.54
C ALA A 893 2.84 -10.36 14.07
N PHE A 894 1.87 -9.82 13.33
CA PHE A 894 2.01 -9.43 11.94
C PHE A 894 2.99 -8.26 11.76
N PHE A 895 2.82 -7.20 12.55
CA PHE A 895 3.72 -6.05 12.57
C PHE A 895 5.15 -6.49 12.92
N SER A 896 5.26 -7.35 13.95
CA SER A 896 6.55 -7.89 14.36
C SER A 896 7.22 -8.72 13.28
N ASN A 897 6.49 -9.67 12.67
CA ASN A 897 7.01 -10.47 11.58
C ASN A 897 7.54 -9.59 10.45
N SER A 898 6.82 -8.51 10.11
CA SER A 898 7.21 -7.58 9.05
C SER A 898 8.53 -6.86 9.33
N LEU A 899 8.84 -6.55 10.60
CA LEU A 899 10.09 -5.89 10.97
C LEU A 899 11.32 -6.80 10.86
N PHE A 900 11.14 -8.12 10.85
CA PHE A 900 12.24 -9.08 10.62
C PHE A 900 12.37 -9.49 9.14
N MET A 901 11.46 -9.02 8.27
CA MET A 901 11.53 -9.24 6.83
C MET A 901 12.60 -8.37 6.16
N ASN A 902 12.90 -8.67 4.89
CA ASN A 902 13.71 -7.79 4.05
C ASN A 902 12.89 -6.55 3.67
N MET A 903 13.24 -5.40 4.26
CA MET A 903 12.66 -4.10 3.92
C MET A 903 13.75 -3.05 3.64
N PRO A 904 13.47 -2.03 2.82
CA PRO A 904 14.36 -0.90 2.61
C PRO A 904 14.38 -0.01 3.85
N HIS A 905 15.46 0.74 4.04
CA HIS A 905 15.60 1.66 5.17
C HIS A 905 14.68 2.88 5.02
N ALA A 906 14.09 3.34 6.12
CA ALA A 906 13.24 4.52 6.12
C ALA A 906 14.08 5.80 5.94
N PRO A 907 13.72 6.71 5.02
CA PRO A 907 14.22 8.08 5.03
C PRO A 907 13.53 8.91 6.13
N ASN A 908 14.11 10.06 6.47
CA ASN A 908 13.43 11.08 7.29
C ASN A 908 12.09 11.47 6.65
N VAL A 909 11.09 11.89 7.44
CA VAL A 909 9.79 12.34 6.93
C VAL A 909 9.95 13.44 5.88
N GLU A 910 10.88 14.38 6.08
CA GLU A 910 11.17 15.43 5.10
C GLU A 910 11.63 14.89 3.73
N LYS A 911 12.37 13.77 3.72
CA LYS A 911 12.99 13.17 2.52
C LYS A 911 12.16 12.03 1.92
N MET A 912 11.00 11.72 2.48
CA MET A 912 10.14 10.69 1.90
C MET A 912 9.43 11.18 0.63
N MET A 913 8.92 10.25 -0.17
CA MET A 913 7.96 10.57 -1.23
C MET A 913 6.62 10.96 -0.63
N ALA A 914 6.04 12.05 -1.10
CA ALA A 914 4.68 12.42 -0.73
C ALA A 914 3.69 11.49 -1.43
N PHE A 915 2.57 11.19 -0.78
CA PHE A 915 1.54 10.33 -1.36
C PHE A 915 0.14 10.77 -0.95
N SER A 916 -0.86 10.37 -1.74
CA SER A 916 -2.27 10.52 -1.40
C SER A 916 -3.00 9.20 -1.35
N VAL A 917 -4.02 9.09 -0.52
CA VAL A 917 -5.01 8.00 -0.58
C VAL A 917 -6.26 8.49 -1.30
N LEU A 918 -6.84 7.65 -2.16
CA LEU A 918 -8.04 7.94 -2.94
C LEU A 918 -9.08 6.83 -2.76
N THR A 919 -10.27 7.19 -2.26
CA THR A 919 -11.36 6.23 -2.02
C THR A 919 -12.63 6.60 -2.81
N PRO A 920 -13.23 5.66 -3.56
CA PRO A 920 -14.55 5.82 -4.16
C PRO A 920 -15.64 5.75 -3.10
N TYR A 921 -16.56 6.72 -3.06
CA TYR A 921 -17.76 6.67 -2.21
C TYR A 921 -18.99 7.04 -3.04
N TYR A 922 -20.09 6.30 -2.90
CA TYR A 922 -21.33 6.63 -3.60
C TYR A 922 -22.45 6.96 -2.62
N ASP A 923 -23.01 5.94 -1.98
CA ASP A 923 -24.18 6.04 -1.10
C ASP A 923 -24.15 4.98 0.02
N GLU A 924 -22.98 4.37 0.27
CA GLU A 924 -22.80 3.41 1.35
C GLU A 924 -23.00 4.08 2.72
N ASP A 925 -23.26 3.30 3.78
CA ASP A 925 -23.46 3.89 5.11
C ASP A 925 -22.17 4.59 5.61
N VAL A 926 -22.30 5.85 6.04
CA VAL A 926 -21.19 6.60 6.63
C VAL A 926 -20.97 6.17 8.08
N LEU A 927 -22.06 6.18 8.84
CA LEU A 927 -22.19 5.67 10.20
C LEU A 927 -23.53 4.93 10.32
N TYR A 928 -23.55 3.81 11.03
CA TYR A 928 -24.82 3.14 11.32
C TYR A 928 -25.78 4.07 12.05
N LYS A 929 -27.03 4.10 11.60
CA LYS A 929 -28.11 4.90 12.20
C LYS A 929 -28.62 4.22 13.46
N LYS A 930 -29.28 4.99 14.34
CA LYS A 930 -29.87 4.45 15.58
C LYS A 930 -30.85 3.30 15.28
N GLY A 931 -31.76 3.50 14.31
CA GLY A 931 -32.73 2.48 13.88
C GLY A 931 -32.04 1.19 13.44
N MET A 932 -31.05 1.26 12.54
CA MET A 932 -30.30 0.09 12.06
C MET A 932 -29.64 -0.76 13.16
N LEU A 933 -29.35 -0.18 14.32
CA LEU A 933 -28.78 -0.90 15.46
C LEU A 933 -29.82 -1.58 16.35
N GLN A 934 -31.06 -1.05 16.38
CA GLN A 934 -32.16 -1.51 17.24
C GLN A 934 -33.15 -2.39 16.49
N ASP A 935 -33.42 -2.08 15.23
CA ASP A 935 -34.37 -2.78 14.39
C ASP A 935 -33.92 -4.24 14.20
N GLU A 936 -34.84 -5.16 14.44
CA GLU A 936 -34.61 -6.59 14.27
C GLU A 936 -34.71 -6.97 12.80
N ASN A 937 -33.77 -7.78 12.32
CA ASN A 937 -33.82 -8.36 10.98
C ASN A 937 -34.94 -9.44 10.88
N GLU A 938 -35.11 -10.05 9.71
CA GLU A 938 -36.10 -11.12 9.47
C GLU A 938 -36.00 -12.30 10.47
N ASP A 939 -34.82 -12.53 11.05
CA ASP A 939 -34.54 -13.55 12.06
C ASP A 939 -34.78 -13.10 13.52
N GLY A 940 -35.30 -11.89 13.76
CA GLY A 940 -35.54 -11.35 15.11
C GLY A 940 -34.28 -10.90 15.86
N ILE A 941 -33.17 -10.65 15.14
CA ILE A 941 -31.88 -10.27 15.73
C ILE A 941 -31.51 -8.85 15.30
N SER A 942 -31.21 -7.97 16.27
CA SER A 942 -30.70 -6.63 16.00
C SER A 942 -29.21 -6.65 15.66
N THR A 943 -28.76 -5.71 14.83
CA THR A 943 -27.34 -5.58 14.43
C THR A 943 -26.44 -5.40 15.65
N LEU A 944 -26.87 -4.64 16.65
CA LEU A 944 -26.08 -4.43 17.86
C LEU A 944 -25.91 -5.71 18.66
N PHE A 945 -26.99 -6.49 18.87
CA PHE A 945 -26.91 -7.77 19.58
C PHE A 945 -25.96 -8.73 18.88
N TYR A 946 -26.01 -8.78 17.55
CA TYR A 946 -25.09 -9.60 16.75
C TYR A 946 -23.63 -9.20 16.96
N LEU A 947 -23.31 -7.90 16.91
CA LEU A 947 -21.96 -7.39 17.13
C LEU A 947 -21.45 -7.65 18.56
N GLN A 948 -22.31 -7.50 19.57
CA GLN A 948 -21.97 -7.80 20.96
C GLN A 948 -21.61 -9.28 21.16
N LYS A 949 -22.30 -10.20 20.46
CA LYS A 949 -22.04 -11.64 20.57
C LYS A 949 -20.78 -12.08 19.82
N ILE A 950 -20.45 -11.45 18.70
CA ILE A 950 -19.22 -11.76 17.96
C ILE A 950 -17.99 -11.17 18.63
N TYR A 951 -18.11 -9.95 19.16
CA TYR A 951 -17.01 -9.17 19.74
C TYR A 951 -17.24 -8.93 21.24
N GLU A 952 -17.53 -9.99 22.00
CA GLU A 952 -17.87 -9.92 23.43
C GLU A 952 -16.75 -9.30 24.27
N ASP A 953 -15.50 -9.67 23.98
CA ASP A 953 -14.31 -9.13 24.63
C ASP A 953 -14.12 -7.64 24.33
N GLU A 954 -14.30 -7.23 23.08
CA GLU A 954 -14.20 -5.81 22.68
C GLU A 954 -15.35 -4.96 23.22
N TRP A 955 -16.55 -5.54 23.35
CA TRP A 955 -17.70 -4.87 23.97
C TRP A 955 -17.43 -4.58 25.46
N ARG A 956 -16.88 -5.54 26.20
CA ARG A 956 -16.49 -5.33 27.60
C ARG A 956 -15.47 -4.21 27.74
N ASN A 957 -14.46 -4.17 26.87
CA ASN A 957 -13.44 -3.11 26.86
C ASN A 957 -14.03 -1.74 26.48
N PHE A 958 -15.03 -1.70 25.59
CA PHE A 958 -15.76 -0.49 25.25
C PHE A 958 -16.55 0.06 26.44
N ILE A 959 -17.29 -0.80 27.16
CA ILE A 959 -18.02 -0.39 28.37
C ILE A 959 -17.08 0.11 29.47
N GLU A 960 -15.96 -0.58 29.69
CA GLU A 960 -14.90 -0.11 30.59
C GLU A 960 -14.43 1.31 30.23
N ARG A 961 -14.24 1.60 28.93
CA ARG A 961 -13.85 2.93 28.45
C ARG A 961 -14.94 3.97 28.68
N MET A 962 -16.20 3.64 28.40
CA MET A 962 -17.32 4.55 28.58
C MET A 962 -17.51 4.93 30.05
N ARG A 963 -17.39 3.96 30.98
CA ARG A 963 -17.40 4.21 32.43
C ARG A 963 -16.30 5.18 32.85
N ARG A 964 -15.07 4.97 32.35
CA ARG A 964 -13.95 5.90 32.60
C ARG A 964 -14.21 7.30 32.06
N GLU A 965 -14.93 7.42 30.94
CA GLU A 965 -15.34 8.69 30.35
C GLU A 965 -16.60 9.31 30.99
N GLY A 966 -16.98 8.82 32.18
CA GLY A 966 -18.04 9.39 33.02
C GLY A 966 -19.45 8.85 32.78
N MET A 967 -19.58 7.64 32.21
CA MET A 967 -20.87 6.95 32.10
C MET A 967 -21.21 6.24 33.42
N ASP A 968 -22.44 6.43 33.92
CA ASP A 968 -22.97 5.75 35.10
C ASP A 968 -23.23 4.25 34.82
N ASP A 969 -23.51 3.46 35.87
CA ASP A 969 -23.57 1.99 35.77
C ASP A 969 -24.80 1.43 35.04
N ASP A 970 -25.79 2.26 34.69
CA ASP A 970 -27.01 1.85 33.98
C ASP A 970 -26.77 1.68 32.46
N GLU A 971 -27.10 0.51 31.91
CA GLU A 971 -26.87 0.19 30.48
C GLU A 971 -27.71 1.06 29.52
N ASP A 972 -28.85 1.58 29.97
CA ASP A 972 -29.73 2.45 29.18
C ASP A 972 -29.13 3.85 28.92
N ASP A 973 -28.15 4.28 29.72
CA ASP A 973 -27.51 5.59 29.60
C ASP A 973 -26.58 5.69 28.38
N ILE A 974 -26.11 4.54 27.86
CA ILE A 974 -25.31 4.50 26.62
C ILE A 974 -26.08 5.16 25.46
N TRP A 975 -27.40 4.92 25.38
CA TRP A 975 -28.25 5.47 24.32
C TRP A 975 -28.58 6.96 24.51
N ARG A 976 -28.46 7.48 25.73
CA ARG A 976 -28.78 8.88 26.08
C ARG A 976 -27.55 9.77 26.02
N GLU A 977 -26.46 9.34 26.65
CA GLU A 977 -25.27 10.17 26.84
C GLU A 977 -24.17 9.87 25.81
N LYS A 978 -24.01 8.60 25.39
CA LYS A 978 -22.89 8.13 24.56
C LYS A 978 -23.31 7.55 23.20
N LEU A 979 -24.48 7.96 22.69
CA LEU A 979 -25.04 7.42 21.44
C LEU A 979 -24.06 7.49 20.26
N ARG A 980 -23.30 8.58 20.15
CA ARG A 980 -22.35 8.75 19.04
C ARG A 980 -21.18 7.78 19.13
N ASP A 981 -20.67 7.52 20.32
CA ASP A 981 -19.58 6.57 20.56
C ASP A 981 -20.05 5.13 20.30
N LEU A 982 -21.27 4.78 20.69
CA LEU A 982 -21.90 3.50 20.35
C LEU A 982 -22.01 3.31 18.83
N ARG A 983 -22.52 4.33 18.12
CA ARG A 983 -22.64 4.30 16.65
C ARG A 983 -21.27 4.15 15.98
N LEU A 984 -20.25 4.84 16.46
CA LEU A 984 -18.87 4.72 15.97
C LEU A 984 -18.31 3.32 16.23
N TRP A 985 -18.49 2.79 17.45
CA TRP A 985 -18.03 1.45 17.83
C TRP A 985 -18.61 0.37 16.91
N ALA A 986 -19.92 0.45 16.62
CA ALA A 986 -20.58 -0.46 15.70
C ALA A 986 -20.09 -0.27 14.25
N SER A 987 -19.98 0.99 13.80
CA SER A 987 -19.57 1.33 12.42
C SER A 987 -18.15 0.87 12.09
N TYR A 988 -17.24 0.89 13.07
CA TYR A 988 -15.86 0.39 12.92
C TYR A 988 -15.76 -1.12 12.74
N ARG A 989 -16.82 -1.86 13.08
CA ARG A 989 -16.92 -3.32 12.88
C ARG A 989 -17.75 -3.68 11.65
N GLY A 990 -18.42 -2.69 11.06
CA GLY A 990 -19.17 -2.78 9.81
C GLY A 990 -18.37 -2.45 8.55
N GLN A 991 -19.10 -2.35 7.43
CA GLN A 991 -18.61 -1.85 6.14
C GLN A 991 -19.10 -0.40 5.97
N THR A 992 -18.43 0.54 6.64
CA THR A 992 -18.83 1.95 6.65
C THR A 992 -17.67 2.87 6.28
N LEU A 993 -17.97 4.04 5.71
CA LEU A 993 -16.94 5.05 5.39
C LEU A 993 -16.15 5.50 6.63
N SER A 994 -16.79 5.57 7.80
CA SER A 994 -16.11 5.96 9.04
C SER A 994 -14.94 5.04 9.40
N ARG A 995 -15.07 3.72 9.14
CA ARG A 995 -14.02 2.74 9.39
C ARG A 995 -12.82 2.97 8.49
N THR A 996 -13.05 3.07 7.18
CA THR A 996 -11.99 3.30 6.20
C THR A 996 -11.29 4.62 6.43
N VAL A 997 -12.05 5.68 6.78
CA VAL A 997 -11.45 6.96 7.13
C VAL A 997 -10.56 6.85 8.35
N ARG A 998 -11.00 6.18 9.42
CA ARG A 998 -10.16 5.95 10.61
C ARG A 998 -8.84 5.25 10.24
N GLY A 999 -8.92 4.15 9.48
CA GLY A 999 -7.74 3.37 9.08
C GLY A 999 -6.73 4.15 8.26
N MET A 1000 -7.20 4.91 7.26
CA MET A 1000 -6.30 5.68 6.39
C MET A 1000 -5.73 6.91 7.10
N MET A 1001 -6.46 7.49 8.05
CA MET A 1001 -5.97 8.60 8.85
C MET A 1001 -4.88 8.20 9.85
N TYR A 1002 -4.64 6.90 10.08
CA TYR A 1002 -3.46 6.45 10.81
C TYR A 1002 -2.15 6.79 10.10
N TYR A 1003 -2.12 6.92 8.77
CA TYR A 1003 -0.93 7.45 8.08
C TYR A 1003 -0.59 8.86 8.55
N TYR A 1004 -1.60 9.73 8.68
CA TYR A 1004 -1.41 11.08 9.18
C TYR A 1004 -0.94 11.08 10.65
N ARG A 1005 -1.52 10.24 11.51
CA ARG A 1005 -1.09 10.10 12.91
C ARG A 1005 0.36 9.60 13.00
N ALA A 1006 0.71 8.56 12.24
CA ALA A 1006 2.04 7.98 12.19
C ALA A 1006 3.09 9.00 11.70
N LEU A 1007 2.80 9.75 10.62
CA LEU A 1007 3.73 10.74 10.08
C LEU A 1007 4.00 11.90 11.04
N LYS A 1008 3.01 12.36 11.81
CA LYS A 1008 3.23 13.37 12.85
C LYS A 1008 4.18 12.87 13.93
N MET A 1009 3.95 11.65 14.44
CA MET A 1009 4.83 11.04 15.43
C MET A 1009 6.25 10.85 14.89
N LEU A 1010 6.40 10.33 13.67
CA LEU A 1010 7.71 10.12 13.07
C LEU A 1010 8.42 11.45 12.76
N SER A 1011 7.69 12.51 12.39
CA SER A 1011 8.26 13.85 12.19
C SER A 1011 8.77 14.46 13.49
N PHE A 1012 8.06 14.22 14.61
CA PHE A 1012 8.54 14.60 15.93
C PHE A 1012 9.82 13.83 16.27
N LEU A 1013 9.82 12.50 16.14
CA LEU A 1013 10.98 11.66 16.47
C LEU A 1013 12.23 11.96 15.62
N ASP A 1014 12.04 12.35 14.35
CA ASP A 1014 13.14 12.74 13.45
C ASP A 1014 13.74 14.11 13.81
N SER A 1015 12.95 15.02 14.40
CA SER A 1015 13.36 16.42 14.69
C SER A 1015 13.69 16.69 16.15
N ALA A 1016 13.22 15.85 17.08
CA ALA A 1016 13.42 16.05 18.51
C ALA A 1016 14.87 15.82 18.92
N SER A 1017 15.43 16.77 19.68
CA SER A 1017 16.74 16.62 20.30
C SER A 1017 16.72 15.56 21.40
N GLU A 1018 17.89 15.05 21.81
CA GLU A 1018 17.96 14.10 22.92
C GLU A 1018 17.38 14.66 24.23
N MET A 1019 17.48 15.99 24.42
CA MET A 1019 16.91 16.67 25.58
C MET A 1019 15.38 16.77 25.47
N ASP A 1020 14.84 17.11 24.30
CA ASP A 1020 13.39 17.18 24.06
C ASP A 1020 12.71 15.81 24.30
N ILE A 1021 13.35 14.71 23.89
CA ILE A 1021 12.80 13.37 24.07
C ILE A 1021 12.74 13.00 25.55
N ARG A 1022 13.77 13.35 26.33
CA ARG A 1022 13.85 13.06 27.78
C ARG A 1022 12.88 13.92 28.60
N MET A 1023 12.86 15.23 28.33
CA MET A 1023 11.97 16.18 29.02
C MET A 1023 10.51 15.88 28.68
N GLY A 1024 10.21 15.60 27.41
CA GLY A 1024 8.85 15.29 26.97
C GLY A 1024 8.28 14.01 27.61
N THR A 1025 9.09 12.99 27.90
CA THR A 1025 8.60 11.81 28.64
C THR A 1025 8.27 12.13 30.11
N GLN A 1026 9.01 13.07 30.73
CA GLN A 1026 8.72 13.54 32.09
C GLN A 1026 7.48 14.45 32.12
N GLU A 1027 7.27 15.27 31.09
CA GLU A 1027 6.06 16.07 30.91
C GLU A 1027 4.81 15.20 30.70
N ILE A 1028 4.89 14.12 29.91
CA ILE A 1028 3.78 13.17 29.76
C ILE A 1028 3.44 12.51 31.10
N ALA A 1029 4.45 12.09 31.86
CA ALA A 1029 4.25 11.50 33.19
C ALA A 1029 3.58 12.49 34.16
N THR A 1030 4.05 13.74 34.19
CA THR A 1030 3.50 14.78 35.09
C THR A 1030 2.13 15.32 34.64
N HIS A 1031 1.81 15.34 33.35
CA HIS A 1031 0.48 15.75 32.87
C HIS A 1031 -0.62 14.74 33.18
N HIS A 1032 -0.30 13.44 33.29
CA HIS A 1032 -1.24 12.44 33.79
C HIS A 1032 -1.68 12.74 35.24
N SER A 1033 -0.82 13.36 36.06
CA SER A 1033 -1.12 13.81 37.42
C SER A 1033 -2.05 15.05 37.48
N LEU A 1034 -1.93 15.98 36.52
CA LEU A 1034 -2.71 17.24 36.50
C LEU A 1034 -4.15 17.10 36.02
N ASN A 1035 -4.45 16.09 35.19
CA ASN A 1035 -5.78 15.93 34.58
C ASN A 1035 -6.89 15.55 35.60
N ASN A 1036 -6.51 15.18 36.84
CA ASN A 1036 -7.44 14.94 37.94
C ASN A 1036 -7.61 16.14 38.89
N ARG A 1037 -6.76 17.17 38.82
CA ARG A 1037 -6.74 18.25 39.83
C ARG A 1037 -7.45 19.54 39.43
N ASN A 1038 -7.66 19.83 38.14
CA ASN A 1038 -8.28 21.10 37.71
C ASN A 1038 -9.32 20.90 36.60
N ARG A 1039 -10.60 20.74 37.00
CA ARG A 1039 -11.73 20.94 36.07
C ARG A 1039 -12.06 22.42 35.82
N ASP A 1040 -11.56 23.38 36.62
CA ASP A 1040 -12.08 24.77 36.57
C ASP A 1040 -11.07 25.92 36.43
N ALA A 1041 -9.75 25.71 36.30
CA ALA A 1041 -8.84 26.84 36.13
C ALA A 1041 -7.61 26.50 35.29
N ILE A 1042 -7.69 26.77 33.98
CA ILE A 1042 -6.67 27.38 33.11
C ILE A 1042 -7.29 27.39 31.69
N LYS A 1043 -7.57 28.59 31.14
CA LYS A 1043 -7.90 28.74 29.72
C LYS A 1043 -6.61 28.56 28.91
N LEU A 1044 -6.34 27.32 28.47
CA LEU A 1044 -5.43 27.08 27.35
C LEU A 1044 -6.00 27.76 26.08
N PRO A 1045 -5.16 28.25 25.15
CA PRO A 1045 -5.62 28.73 23.85
C PRO A 1045 -6.31 27.56 23.14
N ALA A 1046 -7.44 27.84 22.48
CA ALA A 1046 -8.41 26.87 21.98
C ALA A 1046 -7.81 25.67 21.22
N ALA A 1047 -7.41 24.63 21.95
CA ALA A 1047 -7.03 23.33 21.43
C ALA A 1047 -8.00 22.29 22.01
N LYS A 1048 -8.98 21.92 21.16
CA LYS A 1048 -9.65 20.61 21.11
C LYS A 1048 -10.27 20.08 22.42
N LYS A 1049 -11.42 20.64 22.80
CA LYS A 1049 -12.42 19.88 23.58
C LYS A 1049 -13.13 18.88 22.65
N PHE A 1050 -12.65 17.64 22.51
CA PHE A 1050 -13.48 16.46 22.16
C PHE A 1050 -12.78 15.14 22.58
N ASN A 1051 -13.56 14.27 23.22
CA ASN A 1051 -13.19 13.02 23.93
C ASN A 1051 -12.60 11.92 23.04
N ARG A 1052 -11.30 12.00 22.75
CA ARG A 1052 -10.43 10.82 22.57
C ARG A 1052 -9.23 11.04 23.45
N ALA A 1053 -8.77 10.02 24.18
CA ALA A 1053 -7.57 10.11 25.00
C ALA A 1053 -6.48 10.84 24.20
N VAL A 1054 -6.09 12.03 24.66
CA VAL A 1054 -5.07 12.82 23.97
C VAL A 1054 -3.80 11.97 24.01
N SER A 1055 -3.38 11.47 22.85
CA SER A 1055 -2.10 10.78 22.69
C SER A 1055 -1.03 11.60 23.40
N GLY A 1056 -0.32 11.01 24.38
CA GLY A 1056 0.68 11.74 25.17
C GLY A 1056 1.74 12.37 24.27
N VAL A 1057 2.06 11.71 23.15
CA VAL A 1057 3.00 12.23 22.14
C VAL A 1057 2.46 13.49 21.44
N SER A 1058 1.14 13.64 21.30
CA SER A 1058 0.55 14.83 20.68
C SER A 1058 0.68 16.11 21.50
N LEU A 1059 0.90 15.99 22.82
CA LEU A 1059 1.23 17.12 23.70
C LEU A 1059 2.65 17.65 23.44
N LEU A 1060 3.54 16.82 22.85
CA LEU A 1060 4.93 17.18 22.59
C LEU A 1060 5.13 17.93 21.26
N PHE A 1061 4.08 18.06 20.44
CA PHE A 1061 4.19 18.67 19.12
C PHE A 1061 4.36 20.19 19.20
N LYS A 1062 5.36 20.72 18.50
CA LYS A 1062 5.68 22.16 18.48
C LYS A 1062 5.01 22.90 17.30
N GLY A 1063 4.30 22.20 16.43
CA GLY A 1063 3.47 22.74 15.35
C GLY A 1063 4.03 22.52 13.95
N HIS A 1064 5.35 22.31 13.79
CA HIS A 1064 5.98 22.03 12.49
C HIS A 1064 5.64 20.64 11.95
N GLU A 1065 5.34 19.69 12.83
CA GLU A 1065 5.00 18.30 12.50
C GLU A 1065 3.71 18.21 11.68
N TYR A 1066 2.74 19.09 11.97
CA TYR A 1066 1.48 19.19 11.22
C TYR A 1066 1.72 19.62 9.78
N GLY A 1067 2.62 20.60 9.57
CA GLY A 1067 3.02 21.06 8.24
C GLY A 1067 3.72 19.96 7.43
N PHE A 1068 4.66 19.23 8.03
CA PHE A 1068 5.32 18.10 7.36
C PHE A 1068 4.33 17.01 6.97
N ALA A 1069 3.48 16.58 7.91
CA ALA A 1069 2.52 15.52 7.65
C ALA A 1069 1.54 15.90 6.54
N LEU A 1070 1.04 17.14 6.49
CA LEU A 1070 0.13 17.62 5.43
C LEU A 1070 0.81 17.79 4.07
N MET A 1071 2.09 18.18 4.01
CA MET A 1071 2.84 18.25 2.75
C MET A 1071 3.21 16.88 2.17
N LYS A 1072 3.25 15.84 3.03
CA LYS A 1072 3.59 14.46 2.64
C LYS A 1072 2.38 13.55 2.45
N PHE A 1073 1.26 13.82 3.11
CA PHE A 1073 0.08 12.97 3.08
C PHE A 1073 -1.22 13.77 3.01
N THR A 1074 -2.09 13.38 2.07
CA THR A 1074 -3.49 13.81 2.01
C THR A 1074 -4.42 12.67 1.68
N TYR A 1075 -5.63 12.70 2.22
CA TYR A 1075 -6.63 11.69 1.97
C TYR A 1075 -7.84 12.30 1.25
N VAL A 1076 -8.14 11.82 0.05
CA VAL A 1076 -9.27 12.29 -0.78
C VAL A 1076 -10.34 11.21 -0.86
N VAL A 1077 -11.54 11.53 -0.38
CA VAL A 1077 -12.73 10.68 -0.54
C VAL A 1077 -13.64 11.29 -1.59
N THR A 1078 -14.06 10.49 -2.55
CA THR A 1078 -14.86 10.93 -3.70
C THR A 1078 -16.34 10.71 -3.42
N CYS A 1079 -16.93 11.57 -2.60
CA CYS A 1079 -18.34 11.50 -2.22
C CYS A 1079 -19.26 12.08 -3.28
N GLN A 1080 -19.51 11.33 -4.35
CA GLN A 1080 -20.20 11.84 -5.54
C GLN A 1080 -21.51 12.58 -5.24
N LEU A 1081 -22.34 12.03 -4.34
CA LEU A 1081 -23.69 12.55 -4.04
C LEU A 1081 -23.70 13.65 -2.95
N TYR A 1082 -22.56 13.97 -2.33
CA TYR A 1082 -22.50 14.84 -1.16
C TYR A 1082 -23.17 16.22 -1.38
N GLY A 1083 -22.96 16.84 -2.55
CA GLY A 1083 -23.59 18.12 -2.88
C GLY A 1083 -25.12 18.06 -2.85
N ARG A 1084 -25.71 17.00 -3.44
CA ARG A 1084 -27.16 16.77 -3.43
C ARG A 1084 -27.69 16.41 -2.04
N GLN A 1085 -26.99 15.54 -1.32
CA GLN A 1085 -27.34 15.16 0.06
C GLN A 1085 -27.34 16.38 0.98
N LYS A 1086 -26.36 17.28 0.81
CA LYS A 1086 -26.26 18.55 1.54
C LYS A 1086 -27.41 19.50 1.20
N ALA A 1087 -27.75 19.66 -0.09
CA ALA A 1087 -28.87 20.50 -0.52
C ALA A 1087 -30.22 20.00 0.03
N LYS A 1088 -30.38 18.69 0.19
CA LYS A 1088 -31.59 18.06 0.75
C LYS A 1088 -31.62 17.99 2.29
N GLY A 1089 -30.51 18.29 2.97
CA GLY A 1089 -30.41 18.16 4.43
C GLY A 1089 -30.42 16.70 4.91
N GLU A 1090 -29.84 15.77 4.15
CA GLU A 1090 -29.77 14.36 4.54
C GLU A 1090 -28.72 14.10 5.63
N SER A 1091 -28.96 13.09 6.48
CA SER A 1091 -28.06 12.73 7.59
C SER A 1091 -26.63 12.37 7.13
N HIS A 1092 -26.48 11.78 5.94
CA HIS A 1092 -25.18 11.43 5.37
C HIS A 1092 -24.25 12.66 5.25
N ALA A 1093 -24.80 13.82 4.88
CA ALA A 1093 -24.01 15.02 4.71
C ALA A 1093 -23.47 15.56 6.04
N GLU A 1094 -24.27 15.47 7.11
CA GLU A 1094 -23.84 15.85 8.47
C GLU A 1094 -22.76 14.91 9.00
N GLU A 1095 -22.87 13.62 8.70
CA GLU A 1095 -21.89 12.60 9.10
C GLU A 1095 -20.56 12.75 8.35
N ILE A 1096 -20.60 13.03 7.04
CA ILE A 1096 -19.40 13.35 6.25
C ILE A 1096 -18.74 14.63 6.77
N LEU A 1097 -19.53 15.66 7.11
CA LEU A 1097 -19.01 16.89 7.71
C LEU A 1097 -18.35 16.62 9.07
N PHE A 1098 -18.92 15.74 9.89
CA PHE A 1098 -18.32 15.30 11.15
C PHE A 1098 -16.97 14.60 10.93
N LEU A 1099 -16.87 13.73 9.91
CA LEU A 1099 -15.60 13.10 9.54
C LEU A 1099 -14.55 14.12 9.10
N MET A 1100 -14.92 15.12 8.28
CA MET A 1100 -14.01 16.21 7.89
C MET A 1100 -13.56 17.06 9.08
N LYS A 1101 -14.46 17.35 10.02
CA LYS A 1101 -14.15 18.13 11.23
C LYS A 1101 -13.11 17.44 12.11
N ASN A 1102 -13.18 16.11 12.23
CA ASN A 1102 -12.28 15.35 13.09
C ASN A 1102 -10.96 14.95 12.42
N ASN A 1103 -10.87 15.02 11.09
CA ASN A 1103 -9.73 14.54 10.32
C ASN A 1103 -9.14 15.66 9.44
N GLU A 1104 -8.07 16.29 9.93
CA GLU A 1104 -7.47 17.47 9.29
C GLU A 1104 -6.91 17.23 7.88
N ALA A 1105 -6.39 16.02 7.60
CA ALA A 1105 -5.85 15.65 6.28
C ALA A 1105 -6.90 15.11 5.29
N LEU A 1106 -8.17 14.96 5.73
CA LEU A 1106 -9.27 14.50 4.90
C LEU A 1106 -9.76 15.62 3.97
N ARG A 1107 -10.01 15.28 2.71
CA ARG A 1107 -10.62 16.12 1.69
C ARG A 1107 -11.77 15.36 1.07
N VAL A 1108 -12.88 16.05 0.82
CA VAL A 1108 -14.05 15.47 0.16
C VAL A 1108 -14.16 16.09 -1.22
N ALA A 1109 -14.17 15.25 -2.24
CA ALA A 1109 -14.46 15.63 -3.61
C ALA A 1109 -15.87 15.15 -3.97
N TYR A 1110 -16.69 16.00 -4.55
CA TYR A 1110 -18.04 15.64 -4.97
C TYR A 1110 -18.39 16.26 -6.32
N VAL A 1111 -19.51 15.81 -6.90
CA VAL A 1111 -20.03 16.38 -8.14
C VAL A 1111 -21.24 17.24 -7.85
N ASP A 1112 -21.13 18.50 -8.24
CA ASP A 1112 -22.20 19.49 -8.15
C ASP A 1112 -22.89 19.62 -9.50
N GLU A 1113 -24.23 19.67 -9.47
CA GLU A 1113 -25.07 19.75 -10.65
C GLU A 1113 -25.90 21.03 -10.57
N VAL A 1114 -25.62 21.97 -11.46
CA VAL A 1114 -26.25 23.28 -11.49
C VAL A 1114 -27.20 23.36 -12.68
N GLU A 1115 -28.49 23.51 -12.42
CA GLU A 1115 -29.51 23.70 -13.44
C GLU A 1115 -29.56 25.16 -13.89
N LEU A 1116 -29.26 25.43 -15.17
CA LEU A 1116 -29.28 26.79 -15.74
C LEU A 1116 -30.63 27.22 -16.33
N GLY A 1117 -31.63 26.31 -16.29
CA GLY A 1117 -32.91 26.45 -16.99
C GLY A 1117 -32.83 25.98 -18.46
N ARG A 1118 -33.99 25.68 -19.07
CA ARG A 1118 -34.12 25.08 -20.43
C ARG A 1118 -33.42 23.72 -20.62
N ASN A 1119 -33.47 22.85 -19.61
CA ASN A 1119 -32.89 21.49 -19.63
C ASN A 1119 -31.35 21.42 -19.78
N GLU A 1120 -30.63 22.53 -19.58
CA GLU A 1120 -29.16 22.52 -19.54
C GLU A 1120 -28.67 22.38 -18.09
N VAL A 1121 -27.91 21.31 -17.83
CA VAL A 1121 -27.28 21.02 -16.54
C VAL A 1121 -25.77 21.14 -16.70
N GLU A 1122 -25.15 21.95 -15.84
CA GLU A 1122 -23.70 22.03 -15.75
C GLU A 1122 -23.18 21.15 -14.60
N TYR A 1123 -22.10 20.41 -14.88
CA TYR A 1123 -21.47 19.50 -13.94
C TYR A 1123 -20.14 20.09 -13.47
N TYR A 1124 -19.91 20.09 -12.16
CA TYR A 1124 -18.68 20.58 -11.55
C TYR A 1124 -18.07 19.52 -10.64
N SER A 1125 -16.74 19.36 -10.72
CA SER A 1125 -15.94 18.64 -9.73
C SER A 1125 -15.50 19.63 -8.65
N VAL A 1126 -15.94 19.42 -7.40
CA VAL A 1126 -15.73 20.35 -6.29
C VAL A 1126 -14.92 19.68 -5.19
N LEU A 1127 -13.89 20.37 -4.68
CA LEU A 1127 -13.11 19.94 -3.52
C LEU A 1127 -13.43 20.80 -2.31
N VAL A 1128 -13.77 20.17 -1.20
CA VAL A 1128 -14.03 20.83 0.09
C VAL A 1128 -13.12 20.31 1.20
N LYS A 1129 -12.90 21.16 2.21
CA LYS A 1129 -12.29 20.79 3.49
C LYS A 1129 -13.03 21.48 4.63
N TYR A 1130 -12.85 20.96 5.84
CA TYR A 1130 -13.18 21.71 7.05
C TYR A 1130 -12.00 22.57 7.46
N ASP A 1131 -12.18 23.89 7.49
CA ASP A 1131 -11.16 24.82 7.95
C ASP A 1131 -11.25 24.97 9.47
N GLN A 1132 -10.19 24.54 10.16
CA GLN A 1132 -10.12 24.58 11.63
C GLN A 1132 -9.97 26.00 12.17
N GLN A 1133 -9.41 26.95 11.41
CA GLN A 1133 -9.29 28.33 11.84
C GLN A 1133 -10.62 29.07 11.68
N LEU A 1134 -11.28 28.86 10.55
CA LEU A 1134 -12.60 29.47 10.27
C LEU A 1134 -13.78 28.72 10.90
N GLN A 1135 -13.53 27.54 11.48
CA GLN A 1135 -14.54 26.65 12.11
C GLN A 1135 -15.72 26.31 11.18
N ARG A 1136 -15.48 26.25 9.86
CA ARG A 1136 -16.51 25.96 8.85
C ARG A 1136 -15.96 25.18 7.66
N GLU A 1137 -16.85 24.52 6.94
CA GLU A 1137 -16.54 23.94 5.65
C GLU A 1137 -16.25 25.06 4.63
N VAL A 1138 -15.20 24.85 3.82
CA VAL A 1138 -14.79 25.78 2.76
C VAL A 1138 -14.62 25.03 1.44
N GLU A 1139 -15.16 25.62 0.38
CA GLU A 1139 -14.89 25.20 -1.00
C GLU A 1139 -13.52 25.70 -1.42
N ILE A 1140 -12.68 24.80 -1.92
CA ILE A 1140 -11.29 25.09 -2.28
C ILE A 1140 -11.18 25.33 -3.79
N TYR A 1141 -11.68 24.37 -4.57
CA TYR A 1141 -11.64 24.37 -6.04
C TYR A 1141 -12.98 23.91 -6.60
N ARG A 1142 -13.46 24.58 -7.66
CA ARG A 1142 -14.64 24.21 -8.46
C ARG A 1142 -14.24 24.16 -9.94
N ILE A 1143 -14.16 22.96 -10.51
CA ILE A 1143 -13.73 22.74 -11.90
C ILE A 1143 -14.89 22.17 -12.71
N ARG A 1144 -15.30 22.87 -13.77
CA ARG A 1144 -16.36 22.47 -14.68
C ARG A 1144 -15.95 21.26 -15.53
N LEU A 1145 -16.86 20.30 -15.62
CA LEU A 1145 -16.76 19.08 -16.42
C LEU A 1145 -17.43 19.26 -17.79
N PRO A 1146 -17.05 18.47 -18.82
CA PRO A 1146 -17.64 18.56 -20.16
C PRO A 1146 -19.09 18.05 -20.24
N GLY A 1147 -19.57 17.32 -19.23
CA GLY A 1147 -20.91 16.73 -19.15
C GLY A 1147 -21.01 15.74 -17.97
N PRO A 1148 -22.04 14.87 -17.94
CA PRO A 1148 -22.18 13.81 -16.93
C PRO A 1148 -20.92 12.94 -16.82
N LEU A 1149 -20.43 12.72 -15.59
CA LEU A 1149 -19.16 11.99 -15.40
C LEU A 1149 -19.26 10.49 -15.70
N LYS A 1150 -20.41 9.88 -15.36
CA LYS A 1150 -20.65 8.44 -15.48
C LYS A 1150 -21.04 8.13 -16.92
N LEU A 1151 -20.09 7.63 -17.69
CA LEU A 1151 -20.35 7.13 -19.04
C LEU A 1151 -20.46 5.60 -19.05
N GLY A 1152 -19.60 4.88 -18.32
CA GLY A 1152 -19.55 3.42 -18.23
C GLY A 1152 -19.74 2.85 -16.82
N GLU A 1153 -18.76 2.11 -16.29
CA GLU A 1153 -18.87 1.25 -15.09
C GLU A 1153 -19.10 2.00 -13.75
N GLY A 1154 -18.98 3.32 -13.73
CA GLY A 1154 -19.31 4.20 -12.60
C GLY A 1154 -18.16 4.36 -11.59
N LYS A 1155 -17.58 3.25 -11.09
CA LYS A 1155 -16.51 3.30 -10.05
C LYS A 1155 -15.23 4.01 -10.56
N PRO A 1156 -14.65 3.63 -11.72
CA PRO A 1156 -13.45 4.30 -12.23
C PRO A 1156 -13.71 5.77 -12.58
N GLU A 1157 -14.89 6.11 -13.10
CA GLU A 1157 -15.22 7.50 -13.37
C GLU A 1157 -15.38 8.34 -12.09
N ASN A 1158 -15.91 7.73 -11.02
CA ASN A 1158 -15.98 8.39 -9.71
C ASN A 1158 -14.57 8.72 -9.17
N GLN A 1159 -13.57 7.84 -9.36
CA GLN A 1159 -12.20 8.20 -8.99
C GLN A 1159 -11.59 9.24 -9.95
N ASN A 1160 -11.90 9.14 -11.24
CA ASN A 1160 -11.31 9.98 -12.29
C ASN A 1160 -11.67 11.48 -12.15
N HIS A 1161 -12.87 11.85 -11.68
CA HIS A 1161 -13.20 13.27 -11.52
C HIS A 1161 -12.41 13.93 -10.38
N ALA A 1162 -12.02 13.17 -9.36
CA ALA A 1162 -11.36 13.66 -8.17
C ALA A 1162 -9.84 13.46 -8.15
N ILE A 1163 -9.28 12.62 -9.04
CA ILE A 1163 -7.83 12.35 -9.10
C ILE A 1163 -6.99 13.63 -9.25
N ILE A 1164 -7.55 14.68 -9.87
CA ILE A 1164 -6.91 16.00 -10.01
C ILE A 1164 -6.68 16.74 -8.69
N PHE A 1165 -7.35 16.33 -7.62
CA PHE A 1165 -7.21 16.89 -6.28
C PHE A 1165 -6.20 16.14 -5.41
N THR A 1166 -5.71 14.99 -5.88
CA THR A 1166 -4.63 14.26 -5.19
C THR A 1166 -3.29 15.01 -5.31
N ARG A 1167 -2.37 14.72 -4.39
CA ARG A 1167 -1.04 15.34 -4.30
C ARG A 1167 0.05 14.29 -4.04
N GLY A 1168 1.26 14.59 -4.48
CA GLY A 1168 2.44 13.78 -4.20
C GLY A 1168 2.83 12.81 -5.31
N ASP A 1169 3.97 12.15 -5.12
CA ASP A 1169 4.61 11.29 -6.12
C ASP A 1169 3.93 9.92 -6.31
N ALA A 1170 3.15 9.48 -5.32
CA ALA A 1170 2.44 8.20 -5.31
C ALA A 1170 0.96 8.39 -4.92
N ILE A 1171 0.09 7.53 -5.45
CA ILE A 1171 -1.33 7.49 -5.09
C ILE A 1171 -1.68 6.06 -4.69
N GLN A 1172 -2.28 5.90 -3.53
CA GLN A 1172 -2.85 4.65 -3.05
C GLN A 1172 -4.36 4.67 -3.31
N THR A 1173 -4.82 3.86 -4.26
CA THR A 1173 -6.24 3.67 -4.53
C THR A 1173 -6.76 2.51 -3.69
N ILE A 1174 -7.80 2.75 -2.90
CA ILE A 1174 -8.43 1.74 -2.04
C ILE A 1174 -9.93 1.69 -2.30
N ASP A 1175 -10.58 0.57 -1.98
CA ASP A 1175 -12.04 0.49 -1.97
C ASP A 1175 -12.61 0.92 -0.60
N MET A 1176 -13.88 1.33 -0.58
CA MET A 1176 -14.58 1.79 0.64
C MET A 1176 -14.68 0.73 1.74
N ASN A 1177 -14.48 -0.54 1.42
CA ASN A 1177 -14.58 -1.63 2.38
C ASN A 1177 -13.24 -2.05 2.97
N GLN A 1178 -12.16 -1.31 2.66
CA GLN A 1178 -10.81 -1.59 3.13
C GLN A 1178 -10.46 -0.72 4.35
N ASP A 1179 -9.57 -1.23 5.19
CA ASP A 1179 -9.14 -0.59 6.44
C ASP A 1179 -7.61 -0.72 6.57
N ASN A 1180 -7.02 0.03 7.50
CA ASN A 1180 -5.59 -0.04 7.79
C ASN A 1180 -5.31 0.13 9.29
N TYR A 1181 -4.15 -0.32 9.75
CA TYR A 1181 -3.77 -0.28 11.16
C TYR A 1181 -2.65 0.72 11.41
N PHE A 1182 -2.57 1.24 12.63
CA PHE A 1182 -1.58 2.25 13.00
C PHE A 1182 -0.14 1.73 12.93
N GLU A 1183 0.11 0.54 13.46
CA GLU A 1183 1.42 -0.10 13.44
C GLU A 1183 1.92 -0.34 12.00
N GLU A 1184 1.01 -0.68 11.07
CA GLU A 1184 1.35 -0.84 9.66
C GLU A 1184 1.61 0.50 8.97
N ALA A 1185 0.91 1.57 9.37
CA ALA A 1185 1.09 2.92 8.86
C ALA A 1185 2.50 3.48 9.09
N LEU A 1186 3.20 3.05 10.15
CA LEU A 1186 4.58 3.43 10.45
C LEU A 1186 5.57 3.04 9.33
N LYS A 1187 5.25 2.00 8.54
CA LYS A 1187 6.13 1.46 7.49
C LYS A 1187 5.95 2.13 6.14
N MET A 1188 5.03 3.08 5.99
CA MET A 1188 4.74 3.69 4.68
C MET A 1188 5.98 4.35 4.06
N ARG A 1189 6.86 4.95 4.87
CA ARG A 1189 8.14 5.50 4.40
C ARG A 1189 9.03 4.43 3.76
N ASN A 1190 9.09 3.25 4.37
CA ASN A 1190 9.83 2.11 3.84
C ASN A 1190 9.19 1.57 2.56
N LEU A 1191 7.87 1.38 2.56
CA LEU A 1191 7.14 0.84 1.40
C LEU A 1191 7.37 1.71 0.16
N LEU A 1192 7.32 3.04 0.31
CA LEU A 1192 7.54 3.96 -0.80
C LEU A 1192 8.96 3.86 -1.36
N GLU A 1193 9.99 3.54 -0.56
CA GLU A 1193 11.36 3.36 -1.08
C GLU A 1193 11.48 2.20 -2.08
N GLU A 1194 10.54 1.26 -2.12
CA GLU A 1194 10.57 0.18 -3.10
C GLU A 1194 10.42 0.68 -4.54
N PHE A 1195 9.80 1.85 -4.76
CA PHE A 1195 9.77 2.51 -6.07
C PHE A 1195 11.15 2.97 -6.55
N LYS A 1196 12.15 3.05 -5.67
CA LYS A 1196 13.53 3.40 -6.03
C LYS A 1196 14.40 2.18 -6.33
N THR A 1197 14.01 1.01 -5.84
CA THR A 1197 14.72 -0.26 -6.01
C THR A 1197 14.42 -0.89 -7.38
N ASN A 1198 15.42 -1.50 -8.02
CA ASN A 1198 15.23 -2.24 -9.26
C ASN A 1198 14.89 -3.71 -8.95
N TYR A 1199 13.76 -4.21 -9.46
CA TYR A 1199 13.36 -5.62 -9.35
C TYR A 1199 13.51 -6.32 -10.70
N GLY A 1200 14.75 -6.49 -11.16
CA GLY A 1200 15.07 -6.94 -12.52
C GLY A 1200 15.64 -5.79 -13.34
N ILE A 1201 15.08 -5.54 -14.53
CA ILE A 1201 15.54 -4.45 -15.41
C ILE A 1201 14.90 -3.10 -15.03
N ARG A 1202 13.75 -3.12 -14.35
CA ARG A 1202 12.90 -1.94 -14.14
C ARG A 1202 12.60 -1.71 -12.65
N LYS A 1203 12.24 -0.46 -12.35
CA LYS A 1203 11.64 -0.07 -11.08
C LYS A 1203 10.15 -0.41 -11.10
N PRO A 1204 9.54 -0.79 -9.98
CA PRO A 1204 8.12 -1.06 -9.93
C PRO A 1204 7.34 0.24 -10.16
N THR A 1205 6.16 0.15 -10.77
CA THR A 1205 5.22 1.27 -10.95
C THR A 1205 3.96 1.10 -10.12
N ILE A 1206 3.66 -0.14 -9.70
CA ILE A 1206 2.54 -0.51 -8.83
C ILE A 1206 3.10 -1.37 -7.72
N LEU A 1207 2.66 -1.13 -6.49
CA LEU A 1207 2.97 -1.95 -5.33
C LEU A 1207 1.66 -2.50 -4.76
N GLY A 1208 1.56 -3.83 -4.67
CA GLY A 1208 0.46 -4.49 -3.98
C GLY A 1208 0.74 -4.57 -2.49
N VAL A 1209 -0.18 -4.07 -1.67
CA VAL A 1209 -0.14 -4.26 -0.21
C VAL A 1209 -0.86 -5.56 0.13
N ARG A 1210 -0.38 -6.29 1.13
CA ARG A 1210 -1.03 -7.52 1.58
C ARG A 1210 -2.33 -7.18 2.29
N GLU A 1211 -3.40 -7.84 1.89
CA GLU A 1211 -4.72 -7.69 2.51
C GLU A 1211 -5.02 -8.79 3.53
N ASN A 1212 -5.88 -8.49 4.50
CA ASN A 1212 -6.41 -9.47 5.46
C ASN A 1212 -7.93 -9.35 5.53
N VAL A 1213 -8.62 -10.42 5.15
CA VAL A 1213 -10.08 -10.48 5.18
C VAL A 1213 -10.56 -10.84 6.59
N PHE A 1214 -10.96 -9.82 7.35
CA PHE A 1214 -11.37 -9.96 8.76
C PHE A 1214 -12.72 -10.67 8.94
N THR A 1215 -13.57 -10.72 7.91
CA THR A 1215 -14.86 -11.44 7.94
C THR A 1215 -14.70 -12.96 7.90
N GLY A 1216 -13.51 -13.47 7.57
CA GLY A 1216 -13.26 -14.91 7.38
C GLY A 1216 -13.47 -15.77 8.63
N SER A 1217 -13.48 -15.20 9.83
CA SER A 1217 -13.76 -15.92 11.09
C SER A 1217 -15.24 -15.93 11.48
N VAL A 1218 -16.09 -15.16 10.79
CA VAL A 1218 -17.49 -14.93 11.19
C VAL A 1218 -18.39 -16.12 10.83
N SER A 1219 -18.14 -16.79 9.70
CA SER A 1219 -18.92 -17.96 9.27
C SER A 1219 -18.11 -18.91 8.39
N SER A 1220 -18.60 -20.13 8.19
CA SER A 1220 -18.00 -21.10 7.27
C SER A 1220 -17.97 -20.61 5.83
N LEU A 1221 -19.05 -19.95 5.38
CA LEU A 1221 -19.12 -19.32 4.06
C LEU A 1221 -18.10 -18.19 3.94
N ALA A 1222 -18.00 -17.32 4.94
CA ALA A 1222 -17.03 -16.24 4.95
C ALA A 1222 -15.58 -16.77 4.97
N ARG A 1223 -15.32 -17.87 5.68
CA ARG A 1223 -14.02 -18.57 5.65
C ARG A 1223 -13.68 -19.06 4.25
N PHE A 1224 -14.65 -19.63 3.53
CA PHE A 1224 -14.43 -20.09 2.15
C PHE A 1224 -14.13 -18.93 1.21
N MET A 1225 -14.92 -17.86 1.26
CA MET A 1225 -14.70 -16.65 0.45
C MET A 1225 -13.35 -15.99 0.78
N SER A 1226 -12.98 -15.92 2.06
CA SER A 1226 -11.66 -15.42 2.51
C SER A 1226 -10.51 -16.29 2.00
N ALA A 1227 -10.66 -17.63 2.00
CA ALA A 1227 -9.66 -18.54 1.47
C ALA A 1227 -9.54 -18.43 -0.06
N GLN A 1228 -10.66 -18.25 -0.77
CA GLN A 1228 -10.68 -17.96 -2.20
C GLN A 1228 -9.91 -16.68 -2.51
N GLU A 1229 -10.21 -15.59 -1.80
CA GLU A 1229 -9.57 -14.29 -2.00
C GLU A 1229 -8.06 -14.36 -1.72
N THR A 1230 -7.67 -15.00 -0.62
CA THR A 1230 -6.26 -15.22 -0.27
C THR A 1230 -5.52 -16.02 -1.35
N SER A 1231 -6.19 -17.02 -1.93
CA SER A 1231 -5.60 -17.87 -2.96
C SER A 1231 -5.41 -17.15 -4.29
N PHE A 1232 -6.45 -16.48 -4.78
CA PHE A 1232 -6.41 -15.80 -6.09
C PHE A 1232 -5.64 -14.49 -6.05
N VAL A 1233 -5.91 -13.63 -5.06
CA VAL A 1233 -5.40 -12.26 -5.02
C VAL A 1233 -4.02 -12.19 -4.36
N THR A 1234 -3.71 -13.07 -3.40
CA THR A 1234 -2.41 -13.02 -2.70
C THR A 1234 -1.42 -14.08 -3.17
N LEU A 1235 -1.78 -15.36 -3.14
CA LEU A 1235 -0.86 -16.45 -3.49
C LEU A 1235 -0.60 -16.54 -4.99
N GLY A 1236 -1.66 -16.50 -5.80
CA GLY A 1236 -1.56 -16.52 -7.26
C GLY A 1236 -0.72 -15.37 -7.82
N GLN A 1237 -1.01 -14.14 -7.38
CA GLN A 1237 -0.27 -12.95 -7.79
C GLN A 1237 1.23 -13.01 -7.45
N ARG A 1238 1.60 -13.61 -6.31
CA ARG A 1238 3.02 -13.77 -5.94
C ARG A 1238 3.76 -14.74 -6.84
N VAL A 1239 3.13 -15.84 -7.25
CA VAL A 1239 3.74 -16.78 -8.21
C VAL A 1239 3.83 -16.15 -9.59
N LEU A 1240 2.80 -15.39 -9.99
CA LEU A 1240 2.82 -14.57 -11.20
C LEU A 1240 3.94 -13.52 -11.17
N ALA A 1241 4.23 -12.94 -10.00
CA ALA A 1241 5.32 -11.99 -9.82
C ALA A 1241 6.71 -12.65 -9.75
N ASN A 1242 6.86 -13.85 -9.17
CA ASN A 1242 8.12 -14.59 -9.11
C ASN A 1242 7.83 -16.08 -8.86
N PRO A 1243 8.26 -17.02 -9.74
CA PRO A 1243 9.22 -16.88 -10.83
C PRO A 1243 8.62 -16.48 -12.18
N LEU A 1244 7.29 -16.38 -12.29
CA LEU A 1244 6.70 -16.25 -13.61
C LEU A 1244 6.96 -14.88 -14.23
N LYS A 1245 7.19 -13.83 -13.40
CA LYS A 1245 7.25 -12.41 -13.80
C LYS A 1245 6.45 -12.17 -15.06
N ALA A 1246 5.18 -12.58 -15.00
CA ALA A 1246 4.31 -12.42 -16.12
C ALA A 1246 4.34 -10.93 -16.45
N SER A 1247 4.50 -10.59 -17.73
CA SER A 1247 4.36 -9.23 -18.21
C SER A 1247 2.88 -8.86 -18.08
N THR A 1248 2.35 -8.85 -16.86
CA THR A 1248 1.05 -8.31 -16.51
C THR A 1248 1.24 -6.81 -16.57
N ALA A 1249 1.00 -6.26 -17.75
CA ALA A 1249 0.21 -5.04 -17.80
C ALA A 1249 -1.11 -5.37 -17.08
N LEU A 1250 -1.13 -5.12 -15.78
CA LEU A 1250 -2.35 -4.75 -15.08
C LEU A 1250 -2.52 -3.25 -15.31
#